data_AF-A0A7M1SS23-F1
#
_entry.id   AF-A0A7M1SS23-F1
#
_cell.length_a   1.000
_cell.length_b   1.000
_cell.length_c   1.000
_cell.angle_alpha   90.00
_cell.angle_beta   90.00
_cell.angle_gamma   90.00
#
_symmetry.space_group_name_H-M   'P 1'
#
loop_
_entity.id
_entity.type
_entity.pdbx_description
1 polymer ?
#
loop_
_entity_poly.entity_id
_entity_poly.type
_entity_poly.pdbx_seq_one_letter_code
_entity_poly.pdbx_strand_id
1 'polypeptide(L)'
;MSSHGKRLSWELLDATRGLGVERGVDLVLHALFVRWVTTHNDDVEGWRELRAAATDERLVQCFIRFDISREQTDEARLDDAEAYPGTLRTILHLIDRSIPWTATVAEQHEQIADTFDESLGYLSRLGKQAGESETPVAVADLMATLTVRPGDYVLDPVCGNGTGLLAAARAQPEVSVSGFDINQRVARRASMRLKIHGVDTADWFGPRCADAFDEPQTGDVDVVLAQPPWNLTFTDRQRHTIRRLARGMLSGKSAAPQGDMPWLLLALDALRANGRAALVLSRSSLMPRYRAYHEYLLQSGAVEAIISLPPGVFRHTGISTVLWLLRARTARRCESVALIDAQTLVETADKGQVHIGPGAIAALVDIVAGSRDTGTITAPVHVARTVDSHELDLDRGLDPALYLDEPPGEQVTHPAPDRRLLTRVELSNFKAFGAPKQMPLAPLTLVYGANSAGKSTLVQSLLLLKQSLGSDALVTQGPLLNVGGFRGLVHRHADEPVKMTLTYGTLPAWIRAEGTPDPTLARHVGWTFESNASGQGAVTETTIRFGDYGLVFGRDPGASAFTLNRGDLYEVFRGVASGTLLYPFDARHHQDGDEVEQARRLKGREQNARRALRALERNGVDTIHVRANGIMPTNDVLLSPRRSGGDRREQGIVDSYLNRTTKLAGGVAAEVTQLLENVVWLGPLRSVPQRVYDRADASSATGDGRDVAIYLFDHATVVTQVNEWLKRLEVPYSLDVIPVNAGNAAHLVGDLVAVSLTDSRSDVNVTPADVGFGISQVLPIVVELLSRRNSIVVIEQPETHLHPRLQARLADLLIDTTRQGRQGNQLIVETHSEHLILRVQRRIREGSLDPSSVSVVYVDQSPEGDTTIKPLRLDEQGEFLDEWPHGFFDERLDELFGAF
;
A
#
# COMPACT_ATOMS: atom_id res chain seq x y z
N MET A 1 -14.52 -26.30 -3.67
CA MET A 1 -15.86 -25.70 -3.56
C MET A 1 -16.54 -25.71 -4.92
N SER A 2 -17.78 -26.20 -4.99
CA SER A 2 -18.54 -26.34 -6.24
C SER A 2 -19.15 -25.02 -6.75
N SER A 3 -19.37 -24.91 -8.06
CA SER A 3 -20.11 -23.80 -8.66
C SER A 3 -21.59 -23.76 -8.25
N HIS A 4 -22.13 -24.92 -7.89
CA HIS A 4 -23.49 -25.08 -7.37
C HIS A 4 -23.66 -24.43 -6.00
N GLY A 5 -22.78 -24.74 -5.04
CA GLY A 5 -22.85 -24.21 -3.68
C GLY A 5 -22.85 -22.67 -3.64
N LYS A 6 -21.97 -22.04 -4.43
CA LYS A 6 -21.89 -20.58 -4.58
C LYS A 6 -23.18 -19.96 -5.12
N ARG A 7 -23.76 -20.58 -6.14
CA ARG A 7 -24.99 -20.09 -6.78
C ARG A 7 -26.16 -20.15 -5.83
N LEU A 8 -26.36 -21.30 -5.18
CA LEU A 8 -27.47 -21.49 -4.24
C LEU A 8 -27.31 -20.58 -3.02
N SER A 9 -26.11 -20.46 -2.46
CA SER A 9 -25.82 -19.53 -1.36
C SER A 9 -26.25 -18.10 -1.72
N TRP A 10 -25.90 -17.62 -2.91
CA TRP A 10 -26.31 -16.29 -3.37
C TRP A 10 -27.84 -16.15 -3.50
N GLU A 11 -28.52 -17.13 -4.09
CA GLU A 11 -30.00 -17.10 -4.21
C GLU A 11 -30.70 -17.11 -2.84
N LEU A 12 -30.19 -17.88 -1.88
CA LEU A 12 -30.73 -17.94 -0.52
C LEU A 12 -30.51 -16.62 0.23
N LEU A 13 -29.32 -16.05 0.13
CA LEU A 13 -29.01 -14.76 0.76
C LEU A 13 -29.79 -13.61 0.12
N ASP A 14 -30.02 -13.65 -1.20
CA ASP A 14 -30.86 -12.68 -1.91
C ASP A 14 -32.30 -12.66 -1.39
N ALA A 15 -32.84 -13.83 -1.06
CA ALA A 15 -34.16 -13.96 -0.46
C ALA A 15 -34.28 -13.30 0.93
N THR A 16 -33.15 -13.00 1.59
CA THR A 16 -33.11 -12.36 2.91
C THR A 16 -32.88 -10.85 2.88
N ARG A 17 -32.93 -10.22 1.68
CA ARG A 17 -32.79 -8.77 1.54
C ARG A 17 -33.74 -8.01 2.48
N GLY A 18 -33.18 -7.10 3.27
CA GLY A 18 -33.93 -6.24 4.20
C GLY A 18 -33.94 -6.71 5.66
N LEU A 19 -33.48 -7.93 5.97
CA LEU A 19 -33.44 -8.47 7.35
C LEU A 19 -32.16 -8.06 8.13
N GLY A 20 -31.16 -7.54 7.41
CA GLY A 20 -29.79 -7.39 7.91
C GLY A 20 -28.96 -8.63 7.60
N VAL A 21 -27.65 -8.43 7.34
CA VAL A 21 -26.75 -9.48 6.82
C VAL A 21 -26.67 -10.67 7.76
N GLU A 22 -26.42 -10.43 9.05
CA GLU A 22 -26.22 -11.48 10.04
C GLU A 22 -27.49 -12.34 10.25
N ARG A 23 -28.64 -11.70 10.46
CA ARG A 23 -29.95 -12.38 10.60
C ARG A 23 -30.34 -13.17 9.37
N GLY A 24 -30.07 -12.62 8.17
CA GLY A 24 -30.31 -13.30 6.90
C GLY A 24 -29.47 -14.57 6.78
N VAL A 25 -28.17 -14.49 7.08
CA VAL A 25 -27.25 -15.63 7.07
C VAL A 25 -27.71 -16.69 8.08
N ASP A 26 -28.03 -16.30 9.33
CA ASP A 26 -28.49 -17.24 10.37
C ASP A 26 -29.72 -18.05 9.95
N LEU A 27 -30.71 -17.38 9.37
CA LEU A 27 -31.93 -18.03 8.90
C LEU A 27 -31.63 -19.04 7.77
N VAL A 28 -30.72 -18.69 6.86
CA VAL A 28 -30.27 -19.59 5.77
C VAL A 28 -29.51 -20.79 6.31
N LEU A 29 -28.51 -20.58 7.18
CA LEU A 29 -27.70 -21.64 7.77
C LEU A 29 -28.57 -22.63 8.54
N HIS A 30 -29.54 -22.14 9.31
CA HIS A 30 -30.43 -23.03 10.04
C HIS A 30 -31.38 -23.79 9.12
N ALA A 31 -31.92 -23.17 8.06
CA ALA A 31 -32.75 -23.89 7.08
C ALA A 31 -31.97 -24.99 6.35
N LEU A 32 -30.70 -24.77 6.04
CA LEU A 32 -29.79 -25.78 5.50
C LEU A 32 -29.54 -26.90 6.52
N PHE A 33 -29.36 -26.56 7.80
CA PHE A 33 -29.23 -27.57 8.87
C PHE A 33 -30.50 -28.42 9.03
N VAL A 34 -31.70 -27.83 9.02
CA VAL A 34 -32.97 -28.58 9.06
C VAL A 34 -33.09 -29.51 7.85
N ARG A 35 -32.66 -29.05 6.67
CA ARG A 35 -32.62 -29.89 5.47
C ARG A 35 -31.66 -31.07 5.66
N TRP A 36 -30.51 -30.84 6.26
CA TRP A 36 -29.55 -31.90 6.56
C TRP A 36 -30.09 -32.92 7.58
N VAL A 37 -30.69 -32.48 8.70
CA VAL A 37 -31.24 -33.38 9.71
C VAL A 37 -32.35 -34.28 9.14
N THR A 38 -33.25 -33.70 8.33
CA THR A 38 -34.36 -34.43 7.70
C THR A 38 -33.93 -35.37 6.58
N THR A 39 -32.70 -35.23 6.06
CA THR A 39 -32.09 -36.18 5.12
C THR A 39 -31.24 -37.24 5.82
N HIS A 40 -30.61 -36.90 6.96
CA HIS A 40 -29.75 -37.79 7.74
C HIS A 40 -30.51 -38.86 8.54
N ASN A 41 -31.65 -38.51 9.14
CA ASN A 41 -32.42 -39.41 10.01
C ASN A 41 -33.48 -40.25 9.27
N ASP A 42 -33.48 -40.25 7.93
CA ASP A 42 -34.59 -40.73 7.08
C ASP A 42 -35.96 -40.09 7.42
N ASP A 43 -35.97 -38.95 8.14
CA ASP A 43 -37.17 -38.18 8.52
C ASP A 43 -37.64 -37.27 7.38
N VAL A 44 -37.85 -37.89 6.22
CA VAL A 44 -38.41 -37.23 5.02
C VAL A 44 -39.83 -36.71 5.30
N GLU A 45 -40.55 -37.36 6.21
CA GLU A 45 -41.89 -36.95 6.65
C GLU A 45 -41.84 -35.61 7.39
N GLY A 46 -40.86 -35.40 8.26
CA GLY A 46 -40.60 -34.12 8.93
C GLY A 46 -40.38 -32.95 7.97
N TRP A 47 -39.62 -33.14 6.89
CA TRP A 47 -39.47 -32.09 5.86
C TRP A 47 -40.79 -31.84 5.10
N ARG A 48 -41.53 -32.90 4.79
CA ARG A 48 -42.83 -32.78 4.09
C ARG A 48 -43.86 -32.03 4.94
N GLU A 49 -43.93 -32.30 6.24
CA GLU A 49 -44.80 -31.58 7.17
C GLU A 49 -44.48 -30.08 7.21
N LEU A 50 -43.20 -29.74 7.20
CA LEU A 50 -42.70 -28.36 7.23
C LEU A 50 -43.10 -27.61 5.95
N ARG A 51 -42.95 -28.26 4.78
CA ARG A 51 -43.38 -27.73 3.48
C ARG A 51 -44.90 -27.58 3.38
N ALA A 52 -45.65 -28.51 3.96
CA ALA A 52 -47.11 -28.56 3.92
C ALA A 52 -47.79 -27.65 4.95
N ALA A 53 -47.02 -26.94 5.79
CA ALA A 53 -47.57 -26.06 6.82
C ALA A 53 -48.45 -24.94 6.22
N ALA A 54 -49.75 -25.02 6.49
CA ALA A 54 -50.77 -24.11 5.94
C ALA A 54 -50.76 -22.70 6.56
N THR A 55 -50.18 -22.54 7.76
CA THR A 55 -50.04 -21.25 8.46
C THR A 55 -48.59 -20.99 8.82
N ASP A 56 -48.24 -19.72 9.02
CA ASP A 56 -46.90 -19.32 9.45
C ASP A 56 -46.58 -19.81 10.86
N GLU A 57 -47.56 -19.79 11.77
CA GLU A 57 -47.41 -20.38 13.11
C GLU A 57 -47.07 -21.87 13.05
N ARG A 58 -47.76 -22.64 12.19
CA ARG A 58 -47.48 -24.07 12.02
C ARG A 58 -46.11 -24.31 11.40
N LEU A 59 -45.72 -23.47 10.43
CA LEU A 59 -44.40 -23.55 9.78
C LEU A 59 -43.29 -23.38 10.82
N VAL A 60 -43.38 -22.32 11.63
CA VAL A 60 -42.38 -22.02 12.66
C VAL A 60 -42.35 -23.11 13.73
N GLN A 61 -43.52 -23.58 14.21
CA GLN A 61 -43.59 -24.70 15.15
C GLN A 61 -42.94 -25.97 14.63
N CYS A 62 -43.13 -26.31 13.35
CA CYS A 62 -42.48 -27.47 12.74
C CYS A 62 -40.97 -27.24 12.58
N PHE A 63 -40.54 -26.03 12.21
CA PHE A 63 -39.15 -25.68 11.99
C PHE A 63 -38.32 -25.73 13.29
N ILE A 64 -38.82 -25.16 14.38
CA ILE A 64 -38.12 -25.13 15.68
C ILE A 64 -37.92 -26.54 16.27
N ARG A 65 -38.73 -27.54 15.86
CA ARG A 65 -38.50 -28.93 16.30
C ARG A 65 -37.12 -29.44 15.90
N PHE A 66 -36.54 -28.96 14.81
CA PHE A 66 -35.24 -29.41 14.32
C PHE A 66 -34.08 -28.56 14.86
N ASP A 67 -34.34 -27.70 15.86
CA ASP A 67 -33.31 -26.90 16.50
C ASP A 67 -32.27 -27.80 17.21
N ILE A 68 -31.00 -27.45 17.03
CA ILE A 68 -29.84 -28.09 17.63
C ILE A 68 -29.75 -27.85 19.15
N SER A 69 -30.37 -26.80 19.70
CA SER A 69 -30.22 -26.38 21.11
C SER A 69 -31.42 -26.71 22.02
N ARG A 70 -32.12 -27.83 21.78
CA ARG A 70 -33.37 -28.24 22.46
C ARG A 70 -33.37 -28.22 24.00
N GLU A 71 -32.22 -28.15 24.67
CA GLU A 71 -32.09 -28.26 26.14
C GLU A 71 -31.75 -26.96 26.88
N GLN A 72 -31.64 -25.80 26.22
CA GLN A 72 -31.27 -24.54 26.91
C GLN A 72 -32.37 -23.47 26.85
N THR A 73 -32.43 -22.69 27.94
CA THR A 73 -33.40 -21.67 28.40
C THR A 73 -34.15 -20.82 27.35
N ASP A 74 -35.25 -20.16 27.76
CA ASP A 74 -36.13 -19.29 26.93
C ASP A 74 -35.42 -18.21 26.07
N GLU A 75 -34.16 -17.87 26.36
CA GLU A 75 -33.31 -16.96 25.56
C GLU A 75 -32.69 -17.62 24.30
N ALA A 76 -32.78 -18.94 24.15
CA ALA A 76 -32.25 -19.71 23.01
C ALA A 76 -33.23 -19.79 21.81
N ARG A 77 -34.31 -19.00 21.80
CA ARG A 77 -35.36 -19.07 20.79
C ARG A 77 -34.86 -18.60 19.42
N LEU A 78 -35.42 -19.24 18.39
CA LEU A 78 -35.25 -18.90 16.99
C LEU A 78 -36.00 -17.61 16.63
N ASP A 79 -35.58 -16.49 17.22
CA ASP A 79 -36.23 -15.19 17.05
C ASP A 79 -36.39 -14.80 15.57
N ASP A 80 -35.43 -15.18 14.72
CA ASP A 80 -35.47 -14.83 13.29
C ASP A 80 -36.50 -15.65 12.50
N ALA A 81 -36.74 -16.92 12.86
CA ALA A 81 -37.75 -17.74 12.21
C ALA A 81 -39.16 -17.30 12.60
N GLU A 82 -39.34 -16.91 13.88
CA GLU A 82 -40.57 -16.32 14.41
C GLU A 82 -40.86 -14.94 13.81
N ALA A 83 -39.84 -14.10 13.65
CA ALA A 83 -39.98 -12.75 13.10
C ALA A 83 -40.22 -12.73 11.58
N TYR A 84 -39.72 -13.72 10.83
CA TYR A 84 -39.72 -13.70 9.36
C TYR A 84 -40.21 -15.02 8.69
N PRO A 85 -41.42 -15.51 9.01
CA PRO A 85 -41.91 -16.80 8.51
C PRO A 85 -42.11 -16.85 6.98
N GLY A 86 -42.48 -15.73 6.36
CA GLY A 86 -42.61 -15.62 4.90
C GLY A 86 -41.27 -15.77 4.17
N THR A 87 -40.20 -15.18 4.72
CA THR A 87 -38.83 -15.33 4.22
C THR A 87 -38.35 -16.77 4.40
N LEU A 88 -38.57 -17.35 5.59
CA LEU A 88 -38.26 -18.75 5.85
C LEU A 88 -38.94 -19.68 4.84
N ARG A 89 -40.23 -19.48 4.55
CA ARG A 89 -40.96 -20.25 3.54
C ARG A 89 -40.31 -20.18 2.16
N THR A 90 -39.81 -19.00 1.78
CA THR A 90 -39.12 -18.78 0.50
C THR A 90 -37.79 -19.53 0.45
N ILE A 91 -36.98 -19.42 1.50
CA ILE A 91 -35.69 -20.14 1.64
C ILE A 91 -35.93 -21.66 1.49
N LEU A 92 -36.91 -22.22 2.19
CA LEU A 92 -37.21 -23.65 2.13
C LEU A 92 -37.68 -24.11 0.73
N HIS A 93 -38.37 -23.25 -0.03
CA HIS A 93 -38.70 -23.50 -1.44
C HIS A 93 -37.46 -23.52 -2.33
N LEU A 94 -36.52 -22.61 -2.12
CA LEU A 94 -35.29 -22.55 -2.89
C LEU A 94 -34.39 -23.76 -2.62
N ILE A 95 -34.27 -24.18 -1.36
CA ILE A 95 -33.53 -25.40 -0.97
C ILE A 95 -34.13 -26.64 -1.65
N ASP A 96 -35.44 -26.85 -1.51
CA ASP A 96 -36.14 -28.04 -2.06
C ASP A 96 -36.06 -28.12 -3.59
N ARG A 97 -36.09 -26.96 -4.26
CA ARG A 97 -35.93 -26.86 -5.72
C ARG A 97 -34.49 -27.17 -6.16
N SER A 98 -33.50 -26.78 -5.37
CA SER A 98 -32.10 -26.78 -5.80
C SER A 98 -31.36 -28.05 -5.41
N ILE A 99 -31.80 -28.73 -4.35
CA ILE A 99 -31.23 -29.98 -3.83
C ILE A 99 -32.27 -31.09 -4.03
N PRO A 100 -32.21 -31.84 -5.15
CA PRO A 100 -33.27 -32.76 -5.54
C PRO A 100 -33.27 -34.02 -4.67
N TRP A 101 -34.45 -34.45 -4.24
CA TRP A 101 -34.67 -35.71 -3.50
C TRP A 101 -34.29 -36.98 -4.28
N THR A 102 -34.08 -36.88 -5.60
CA THR A 102 -33.62 -37.99 -6.43
C THR A 102 -32.11 -38.23 -6.32
N ALA A 103 -31.35 -37.28 -5.77
CA ALA A 103 -29.94 -37.46 -5.49
C ALA A 103 -29.74 -38.40 -4.29
N THR A 104 -28.60 -39.08 -4.24
CA THR A 104 -28.24 -39.92 -3.09
C THR A 104 -28.11 -39.07 -1.83
N VAL A 105 -28.28 -39.68 -0.65
CA VAL A 105 -28.13 -38.97 0.64
C VAL A 105 -26.75 -38.32 0.75
N ALA A 106 -25.70 -39.01 0.29
CA ALA A 106 -24.34 -38.48 0.28
C ALA A 106 -24.20 -37.21 -0.58
N GLU A 107 -24.74 -37.22 -1.81
CA GLU A 107 -24.72 -36.05 -2.71
C GLU A 107 -25.54 -34.88 -2.13
N GLN A 108 -26.67 -35.16 -1.48
CA GLN A 108 -27.46 -34.13 -0.81
C GLN A 108 -26.69 -33.50 0.36
N HIS A 109 -26.05 -34.31 1.20
CA HIS A 109 -25.23 -33.81 2.31
C HIS A 109 -24.04 -32.98 1.82
N GLU A 110 -23.36 -33.40 0.75
CA GLU A 110 -22.26 -32.64 0.15
C GLU A 110 -22.73 -31.27 -0.35
N GLN A 111 -23.85 -31.21 -1.08
CA GLN A 111 -24.42 -29.95 -1.56
C GLN A 111 -24.82 -29.02 -0.42
N ILE A 112 -25.43 -29.55 0.64
CA ILE A 112 -25.83 -28.77 1.82
C ILE A 112 -24.59 -28.21 2.52
N ALA A 113 -23.57 -29.04 2.73
CA ALA A 113 -22.32 -28.64 3.36
C ALA A 113 -21.60 -27.52 2.57
N ASP A 114 -21.47 -27.71 1.25
CA ASP A 114 -20.87 -26.71 0.35
C ASP A 114 -21.64 -25.37 0.39
N THR A 115 -22.98 -25.40 0.36
CA THR A 115 -23.80 -24.18 0.43
C THR A 115 -23.74 -23.53 1.81
N PHE A 116 -23.66 -24.32 2.89
CA PHE A 116 -23.53 -23.82 4.26
C PHE A 116 -22.22 -23.04 4.41
N ASP A 117 -21.08 -23.64 4.04
CA ASP A 117 -19.76 -23.02 4.12
C ASP A 117 -19.66 -21.74 3.25
N GLU A 118 -20.24 -21.71 2.05
CA GLU A 118 -20.27 -20.49 1.22
C GLU A 118 -21.11 -19.36 1.84
N SER A 119 -22.26 -19.71 2.43
CA SER A 119 -23.16 -18.73 3.06
C SER A 119 -22.53 -18.14 4.31
N LEU A 120 -21.83 -18.97 5.09
CA LEU A 120 -21.05 -18.54 6.24
C LEU A 120 -19.87 -17.66 5.81
N GLY A 121 -19.12 -18.07 4.78
CA GLY A 121 -18.01 -17.29 4.24
C GLY A 121 -18.41 -15.93 3.66
N TYR A 122 -19.68 -15.75 3.24
CA TYR A 122 -20.21 -14.45 2.84
C TYR A 122 -20.32 -13.47 4.03
N LEU A 123 -20.77 -13.94 5.19
CA LEU A 123 -20.84 -13.15 6.42
C LEU A 123 -19.46 -12.59 6.78
N SER A 124 -18.44 -13.46 6.74
CA SER A 124 -17.05 -13.09 7.02
C SER A 124 -16.53 -12.04 6.03
N ARG A 125 -16.80 -12.21 4.72
CA ARG A 125 -16.35 -11.27 3.67
C ARG A 125 -16.90 -9.84 3.83
N LEU A 126 -18.05 -9.67 4.47
CA LEU A 126 -18.67 -8.36 4.72
C LEU A 126 -18.22 -7.71 6.05
N GLY A 127 -17.32 -8.36 6.79
CA GLY A 127 -16.98 -8.11 8.18
C GLY A 127 -16.34 -6.75 8.52
N LYS A 128 -17.17 -5.69 8.62
CA LYS A 128 -16.86 -4.49 9.42
C LYS A 128 -17.87 -4.19 10.54
N GLN A 129 -18.99 -4.92 10.63
CA GLN A 129 -20.08 -4.57 11.55
C GLN A 129 -20.32 -5.56 12.71
N ALA A 130 -19.77 -6.77 12.69
CA ALA A 130 -20.15 -7.82 13.65
C ALA A 130 -19.10 -8.16 14.74
N GLY A 131 -17.87 -7.66 14.67
CA GLY A 131 -16.84 -8.00 15.68
C GLY A 131 -16.37 -9.47 15.66
N GLU A 132 -16.89 -10.29 14.75
CA GLU A 132 -16.56 -11.72 14.57
C GLU A 132 -15.46 -11.87 13.50
N SER A 133 -14.25 -12.27 13.89
CA SER A 133 -13.16 -12.60 12.96
C SER A 133 -13.19 -14.10 12.64
N GLU A 134 -13.28 -14.48 11.36
CA GLU A 134 -13.15 -15.88 10.94
C GLU A 134 -11.70 -16.24 10.62
N THR A 135 -11.23 -17.38 11.14
CA THR A 135 -9.92 -17.94 10.82
C THR A 135 -9.88 -18.42 9.36
N PRO A 136 -8.91 -17.99 8.53
CA PRO A 136 -8.73 -18.52 7.19
C PRO A 136 -8.51 -20.04 7.21
N VAL A 137 -9.22 -20.77 6.34
CA VAL A 137 -9.17 -22.24 6.28
C VAL A 137 -7.73 -22.77 6.17
N ALA A 138 -6.90 -22.17 5.33
CA ALA A 138 -5.51 -22.58 5.17
C ALA A 138 -4.67 -22.42 6.45
N VAL A 139 -4.96 -21.42 7.28
CA VAL A 139 -4.29 -21.23 8.58
C VAL A 139 -4.78 -22.27 9.57
N ALA A 140 -6.09 -22.56 9.61
CA ALA A 140 -6.64 -23.62 10.44
C ALA A 140 -6.09 -25.01 10.05
N ASP A 141 -5.98 -25.30 8.76
CA ASP A 141 -5.38 -26.54 8.24
C ASP A 141 -3.90 -26.66 8.63
N LEU A 142 -3.14 -25.56 8.55
CA LEU A 142 -1.75 -25.51 9.01
C LEU A 142 -1.65 -25.79 10.51
N MET A 143 -2.48 -25.13 11.34
CA MET A 143 -2.52 -25.33 12.79
C MET A 143 -2.84 -26.79 13.14
N ALA A 144 -3.84 -27.37 12.51
CA ALA A 144 -4.25 -28.76 12.71
C ALA A 144 -3.15 -29.74 12.28
N THR A 145 -2.57 -29.56 11.09
CA THR A 145 -1.51 -30.43 10.55
C THR A 145 -0.26 -30.43 11.43
N LEU A 146 0.09 -29.28 12.02
CA LEU A 146 1.27 -29.15 12.89
C LEU A 146 1.09 -29.78 14.28
N THR A 147 -0.14 -30.01 14.76
CA THR A 147 -0.39 -30.32 16.17
C THR A 147 -1.28 -31.55 16.42
N VAL A 148 -2.30 -31.81 15.60
CA VAL A 148 -3.34 -32.81 15.85
C VAL A 148 -2.89 -34.21 15.43
N ARG A 149 -3.21 -35.21 16.25
CA ARG A 149 -2.86 -36.63 16.10
C ARG A 149 -4.09 -37.52 16.31
N PRO A 150 -4.11 -38.77 15.81
CA PRO A 150 -5.20 -39.70 16.07
C PRO A 150 -5.49 -39.87 17.56
N GLY A 151 -6.77 -39.83 17.94
CA GLY A 151 -7.23 -40.00 19.33
C GLY A 151 -7.05 -38.80 20.25
N ASP A 152 -6.54 -37.67 19.75
CA ASP A 152 -6.42 -36.44 20.54
C ASP A 152 -7.80 -35.89 20.95
N TYR A 153 -7.86 -35.30 22.14
CA TYR A 153 -8.91 -34.36 22.53
C TYR A 153 -8.47 -32.92 22.23
N VAL A 154 -9.20 -32.26 21.33
CA VAL A 154 -8.92 -30.93 20.80
C VAL A 154 -9.91 -29.91 21.38
N LEU A 155 -9.39 -28.85 21.98
CA LEU A 155 -10.17 -27.71 22.48
C LEU A 155 -9.89 -26.47 21.63
N ASP A 156 -10.95 -25.73 21.30
CA ASP A 156 -10.84 -24.34 20.86
C ASP A 156 -11.57 -23.42 21.87
N PRO A 157 -10.85 -22.69 22.73
CA PRO A 157 -11.45 -21.84 23.76
C PRO A 157 -12.16 -20.60 23.19
N VAL A 158 -12.11 -20.38 21.88
CA VAL A 158 -12.70 -19.24 21.18
C VAL A 158 -13.06 -19.68 19.75
N CYS A 159 -13.92 -20.69 19.68
CA CYS A 159 -14.10 -21.50 18.49
C CYS A 159 -14.71 -20.78 17.29
N GLY A 160 -15.31 -19.60 17.49
CA GLY A 160 -15.97 -18.85 16.44
C GLY A 160 -16.97 -19.74 15.70
N ASN A 161 -16.96 -19.67 14.36
CA ASN A 161 -17.80 -20.51 13.52
C ASN A 161 -17.27 -21.96 13.33
N GLY A 162 -16.38 -22.43 14.21
CA GLY A 162 -15.89 -23.81 14.26
C GLY A 162 -14.83 -24.17 13.20
N THR A 163 -14.19 -23.19 12.55
CA THR A 163 -13.22 -23.46 11.47
C THR A 163 -12.01 -24.27 11.97
N GLY A 164 -11.45 -23.94 13.13
CA GLY A 164 -10.32 -24.67 13.73
C GLY A 164 -10.69 -26.11 14.12
N LEU A 165 -11.86 -26.29 14.76
CA LEU A 165 -12.38 -27.60 15.14
C LEU A 165 -12.66 -28.50 13.94
N LEU A 166 -13.23 -27.94 12.87
CA LEU A 166 -13.49 -28.66 11.64
C LEU A 166 -12.19 -29.06 10.93
N ALA A 167 -11.18 -28.19 10.93
CA ALA A 167 -9.86 -28.52 10.39
C ALA A 167 -9.21 -29.66 11.17
N ALA A 168 -9.32 -29.68 12.50
CA ALA A 168 -8.83 -30.78 13.33
C ALA A 168 -9.50 -32.11 12.99
N ALA A 169 -10.84 -32.14 12.93
CA ALA A 169 -11.60 -33.35 12.62
C ALA A 169 -11.37 -33.86 11.19
N ARG A 170 -11.14 -32.96 10.22
CA ARG A 170 -10.76 -33.32 8.85
C ARG A 170 -9.34 -33.89 8.77
N ALA A 171 -8.40 -33.32 9.53
CA ALA A 171 -7.03 -33.80 9.56
C ALA A 171 -6.91 -35.19 10.21
N GLN A 172 -7.69 -35.45 11.26
CA GLN A 172 -7.70 -36.71 12.00
C GLN A 172 -9.13 -37.08 12.44
N PRO A 173 -9.82 -38.01 11.75
CA PRO A 173 -11.22 -38.35 12.06
C PRO A 173 -11.46 -38.99 13.42
N GLU A 174 -10.43 -39.52 14.08
CA GLU A 174 -10.51 -40.20 15.39
C GLU A 174 -10.43 -39.23 16.59
N VAL A 175 -10.42 -37.92 16.36
CA VAL A 175 -10.31 -36.91 17.42
C VAL A 175 -11.65 -36.57 18.03
N SER A 176 -11.62 -36.16 19.30
CA SER A 176 -12.76 -35.51 19.96
C SER A 176 -12.54 -34.00 19.93
N VAL A 177 -13.55 -33.22 19.55
CA VAL A 177 -13.45 -31.75 19.45
C VAL A 177 -14.44 -31.06 20.39
N SER A 178 -13.99 -30.02 21.09
CA SER A 178 -14.84 -29.15 21.91
C SER A 178 -14.44 -27.69 21.78
N GLY A 179 -15.34 -26.77 22.15
CA GLY A 179 -14.99 -25.36 22.14
C GLY A 179 -16.00 -24.44 22.80
N PHE A 180 -15.62 -23.18 22.93
CA PHE A 180 -16.44 -22.14 23.55
C PHE A 180 -16.53 -20.91 22.65
N ASP A 181 -17.68 -20.26 22.65
CA ASP A 181 -17.84 -18.89 22.16
C ASP A 181 -18.79 -18.14 23.10
N ILE A 182 -18.56 -16.86 23.35
CA ILE A 182 -19.42 -16.07 24.23
C ILE A 182 -20.76 -15.72 23.55
N ASN A 183 -20.82 -15.79 22.21
CA ASN A 183 -22.02 -15.53 21.44
C ASN A 183 -22.73 -16.86 21.14
N GLN A 184 -23.95 -17.00 21.66
CA GLN A 184 -24.78 -18.18 21.46
C GLN A 184 -25.05 -18.47 19.97
N ARG A 185 -25.22 -17.44 19.14
CA ARG A 185 -25.45 -17.60 17.69
C ARG A 185 -24.23 -18.23 17.03
N VAL A 186 -23.03 -17.79 17.40
CA VAL A 186 -21.77 -18.28 16.85
C VAL A 186 -21.49 -19.73 17.29
N ALA A 187 -21.63 -20.03 18.58
CA ALA A 187 -21.50 -21.40 19.10
C ALA A 187 -22.50 -22.37 18.42
N ARG A 188 -23.71 -21.90 18.14
CA ARG A 188 -24.73 -22.64 17.40
C ARG A 188 -24.33 -22.88 15.94
N ARG A 189 -23.81 -21.87 15.24
CA ARG A 189 -23.27 -22.00 13.87
C ARG A 189 -22.17 -23.06 13.81
N ALA A 190 -21.21 -23.00 14.74
CA ALA A 190 -20.13 -23.98 14.85
C ALA A 190 -20.65 -25.40 15.05
N SER A 191 -21.62 -25.57 15.95
CA SER A 191 -22.24 -26.87 16.23
C SER A 191 -22.96 -27.44 15.00
N MET A 192 -23.75 -26.62 14.29
CA MET A 192 -24.41 -27.04 13.05
C MET A 192 -23.39 -27.43 11.98
N ARG A 193 -22.33 -26.63 11.82
CA ARG A 193 -21.27 -26.86 10.84
C ARG A 193 -20.57 -28.20 11.07
N LEU A 194 -20.15 -28.49 12.31
CA LEU A 194 -19.48 -29.74 12.66
C LEU A 194 -20.38 -30.96 12.36
N LYS A 195 -21.66 -30.92 12.77
CA LYS A 195 -22.63 -31.99 12.49
C LYS A 195 -22.84 -32.20 10.99
N ILE A 196 -23.00 -31.12 10.21
CA ILE A 196 -23.17 -31.19 8.75
C ILE A 196 -22.00 -31.89 8.06
N HIS A 197 -20.78 -31.69 8.57
CA HIS A 197 -19.58 -32.36 8.08
C HIS A 197 -19.33 -33.75 8.70
N GLY A 198 -20.29 -34.30 9.45
CA GLY A 198 -20.22 -35.64 10.01
C GLY A 198 -19.28 -35.79 11.21
N VAL A 199 -18.95 -34.69 11.89
CA VAL A 199 -18.16 -34.72 13.12
C VAL A 199 -19.08 -35.08 14.28
N ASP A 200 -18.87 -36.24 14.90
CA ASP A 200 -19.65 -36.69 16.04
C ASP A 200 -19.21 -35.93 17.31
N THR A 201 -20.02 -34.95 17.69
CA THR A 201 -19.90 -34.28 18.98
C THR A 201 -20.99 -34.85 19.89
N ALA A 202 -20.65 -35.71 20.84
CA ALA A 202 -21.58 -36.05 21.92
C ALA A 202 -22.08 -34.74 22.56
N ASP A 203 -23.36 -34.65 22.94
CA ASP A 203 -24.01 -33.38 23.32
C ASP A 203 -23.31 -32.62 24.46
N TRP A 204 -22.47 -33.29 25.27
CA TRP A 204 -21.65 -32.68 26.33
C TRP A 204 -20.29 -32.14 25.87
N PHE A 205 -19.80 -32.54 24.69
CA PHE A 205 -18.46 -32.28 24.20
C PHE A 205 -18.40 -31.33 22.98
N GLY A 206 -19.52 -30.91 22.38
CA GLY A 206 -19.53 -29.97 21.25
C GLY A 206 -19.24 -28.49 21.63
N PRO A 207 -19.26 -27.57 20.64
CA PRO A 207 -19.17 -26.13 20.88
C PRO A 207 -20.29 -25.62 21.79
N ARG A 208 -19.97 -24.74 22.76
CA ARG A 208 -20.92 -24.23 23.75
C ARG A 208 -20.84 -22.72 23.92
N CYS A 209 -21.97 -22.11 24.28
CA CYS A 209 -22.04 -20.70 24.65
C CYS A 209 -21.50 -20.50 26.07
N ALA A 210 -20.25 -20.09 26.22
CA ALA A 210 -19.65 -19.79 27.52
C ALA A 210 -18.42 -18.88 27.37
N ASP A 211 -18.03 -18.21 28.46
CA ASP A 211 -16.74 -17.53 28.55
C ASP A 211 -15.66 -18.53 28.97
N ALA A 212 -14.69 -18.78 28.10
CA ALA A 212 -13.61 -19.74 28.37
C ALA A 212 -12.74 -19.38 29.59
N PHE A 213 -12.73 -18.11 30.03
CA PHE A 213 -12.03 -17.72 31.28
C PHE A 213 -12.82 -18.03 32.55
N ASP A 214 -14.10 -18.38 32.42
CA ASP A 214 -14.96 -18.82 33.51
C ASP A 214 -15.08 -20.35 33.59
N GLU A 215 -14.71 -21.06 32.52
CA GLU A 215 -14.76 -22.52 32.43
C GLU A 215 -13.43 -23.16 32.86
N PRO A 216 -13.42 -24.10 33.83
CA PRO A 216 -12.21 -24.79 34.21
C PRO A 216 -11.77 -25.78 33.11
N GLN A 217 -10.60 -25.55 32.51
CA GLN A 217 -10.03 -26.39 31.45
C GLN A 217 -8.77 -27.17 31.89
N THR A 218 -8.36 -27.06 33.16
CA THR A 218 -7.00 -27.35 33.61
C THR A 218 -6.56 -28.80 33.40
N GLY A 219 -5.59 -29.02 32.49
CA GLY A 219 -4.86 -30.28 32.36
C GLY A 219 -5.56 -31.44 31.66
N ASP A 220 -6.68 -31.19 30.98
CA ASP A 220 -7.54 -32.25 30.43
C ASP A 220 -7.42 -32.43 28.90
N VAL A 221 -6.71 -31.52 28.21
CA VAL A 221 -6.74 -31.43 26.73
C VAL A 221 -5.41 -31.84 26.09
N ASP A 222 -5.44 -32.58 24.97
CA ASP A 222 -4.23 -32.91 24.19
C ASP A 222 -3.77 -31.74 23.34
N VAL A 223 -4.72 -31.08 22.67
CA VAL A 223 -4.44 -30.02 21.70
C VAL A 223 -5.33 -28.81 21.94
N VAL A 224 -4.73 -27.62 21.98
CA VAL A 224 -5.48 -26.34 21.88
C VAL A 224 -5.22 -25.71 20.52
N LEU A 225 -6.29 -25.47 19.75
CA LEU A 225 -6.25 -24.69 18.51
C LEU A 225 -7.06 -23.42 18.73
N ALA A 226 -6.49 -22.24 18.52
CA ALA A 226 -7.24 -21.00 18.72
C ALA A 226 -6.78 -19.86 17.80
N GLN A 227 -7.74 -19.07 17.33
CA GLN A 227 -7.50 -17.71 16.84
C GLN A 227 -8.36 -16.77 17.66
N PRO A 228 -7.87 -16.31 18.83
CA PRO A 228 -8.64 -15.38 19.64
C PRO A 228 -8.80 -14.03 18.93
N PRO A 229 -9.81 -13.25 19.36
CA PRO A 229 -9.85 -11.81 19.06
C PRO A 229 -8.60 -11.14 19.64
N TRP A 230 -7.94 -10.33 18.81
CA TRP A 230 -6.69 -9.68 19.16
C TRP A 230 -6.92 -8.42 20.00
N ASN A 231 -6.02 -8.18 20.95
CA ASN A 231 -5.95 -6.98 21.79
C ASN A 231 -7.26 -6.69 22.55
N LEU A 232 -7.94 -7.72 23.05
CA LEU A 232 -9.14 -7.53 23.87
C LEU A 232 -8.86 -6.83 25.21
N THR A 233 -9.84 -6.05 25.63
CA THR A 233 -9.98 -5.61 27.02
C THR A 233 -10.81 -6.63 27.81
N PHE A 234 -10.23 -7.18 28.87
CA PHE A 234 -10.88 -8.20 29.70
C PHE A 234 -11.69 -7.58 30.84
N THR A 235 -12.81 -8.19 31.21
CA THR A 235 -13.65 -7.80 32.36
C THR A 235 -12.95 -8.04 33.70
N ASP A 236 -13.45 -7.46 34.79
CA ASP A 236 -12.88 -7.70 36.13
C ASP A 236 -12.89 -9.18 36.55
N ARG A 237 -13.93 -9.91 36.14
CA ARG A 237 -14.06 -11.34 36.39
C ARG A 237 -12.99 -12.13 35.64
N GLN A 238 -12.84 -11.89 34.33
CA GLN A 238 -11.78 -12.51 33.52
C GLN A 238 -10.38 -12.16 34.06
N ARG A 239 -10.15 -10.90 34.45
CA ARG A 239 -8.90 -10.46 35.09
C ARG A 239 -8.56 -11.26 36.35
N HIS A 240 -9.54 -11.72 37.11
CA HIS A 240 -9.29 -12.57 38.28
C HIS A 240 -8.69 -13.92 37.87
N THR A 241 -9.28 -14.61 36.88
CA THR A 241 -8.75 -15.86 36.33
C THR A 241 -7.36 -15.65 35.73
N ILE A 242 -7.18 -14.59 34.93
CA ILE A 242 -5.89 -14.25 34.32
C ILE A 242 -4.79 -14.04 35.39
N ARG A 243 -5.10 -13.33 36.49
CA ARG A 243 -4.16 -13.18 37.63
C ARG A 243 -3.87 -14.50 38.33
N ARG A 244 -4.82 -15.43 38.39
CA ARG A 244 -4.60 -16.78 38.96
C ARG A 244 -3.64 -17.57 38.07
N LEU A 245 -3.89 -17.59 36.76
CA LEU A 245 -3.01 -18.23 35.77
C LEU A 245 -1.60 -17.65 35.83
N ALA A 246 -1.47 -16.32 35.80
CA ALA A 246 -0.18 -15.64 35.86
C ALA A 246 0.59 -15.92 37.17
N ARG A 247 -0.08 -15.99 38.33
CA ARG A 247 0.55 -16.34 39.62
C ARG A 247 0.99 -17.79 39.72
N GLY A 248 0.29 -18.70 39.04
CA GLY A 248 0.71 -20.10 38.93
C GLY A 248 1.93 -20.29 38.04
N MET A 249 2.30 -19.28 37.25
CA MET A 249 3.39 -19.31 36.29
C MET A 249 4.60 -18.47 36.76
N LEU A 250 4.40 -17.21 37.14
CA LEU A 250 5.43 -16.33 37.66
C LEU A 250 5.41 -16.34 39.20
N SER A 251 6.54 -16.67 39.84
CA SER A 251 6.66 -16.60 41.30
C SER A 251 6.64 -15.14 41.78
N GLY A 252 5.47 -14.61 42.17
CA GLY A 252 5.34 -13.26 42.72
C GLY A 252 3.97 -12.59 42.51
N LYS A 253 3.87 -11.32 42.92
CA LYS A 253 2.71 -10.45 42.67
C LYS A 253 2.78 -9.83 41.26
N SER A 254 2.87 -10.65 40.21
CA SER A 254 2.81 -10.15 38.84
C SER A 254 1.41 -9.64 38.51
N ALA A 255 1.31 -8.45 37.91
CA ALA A 255 0.05 -7.91 37.40
C ALA A 255 -0.47 -8.80 36.26
N ALA A 256 -1.79 -8.97 36.12
CA ALA A 256 -2.35 -9.71 35.00
C ALA A 256 -1.85 -9.14 33.67
N PRO A 257 -1.38 -9.98 32.74
CA PRO A 257 -1.03 -9.48 31.43
C PRO A 257 -2.27 -8.96 30.70
N GLN A 258 -2.05 -7.98 29.84
CA GLN A 258 -3.06 -7.41 28.93
C GLN A 258 -2.78 -7.86 27.49
N GLY A 259 -3.63 -7.48 26.54
CA GLY A 259 -3.48 -7.85 25.12
C GLY A 259 -3.67 -9.34 24.89
N ASP A 260 -2.82 -9.97 24.09
CA ASP A 260 -3.01 -11.36 23.64
C ASP A 260 -2.47 -12.43 24.61
N MET A 261 -1.58 -12.03 25.53
CA MET A 261 -0.92 -12.95 26.46
C MET A 261 -1.88 -13.78 27.35
N PRO A 262 -3.04 -13.28 27.83
CA PRO A 262 -4.04 -14.08 28.54
C PRO A 262 -4.45 -15.36 27.82
N TRP A 263 -4.54 -15.34 26.49
CA TRP A 263 -4.93 -16.51 25.70
C TRP A 263 -3.83 -17.58 25.67
N LEU A 264 -2.55 -17.19 25.63
CA LEU A 264 -1.42 -18.11 25.78
C LEU A 264 -1.44 -18.80 27.15
N LEU A 265 -1.72 -18.03 28.21
CA LEU A 265 -1.80 -18.58 29.57
C LEU A 265 -2.98 -19.57 29.71
N LEU A 266 -4.12 -19.24 29.13
CA LEU A 266 -5.31 -20.11 29.13
C LEU A 266 -5.03 -21.42 28.39
N ALA A 267 -4.42 -21.34 27.20
CA ALA A 267 -4.05 -22.52 26.43
C ALA A 267 -3.10 -23.44 27.20
N LEU A 268 -2.04 -22.89 27.80
CA LEU A 268 -1.06 -23.67 28.57
C LEU A 268 -1.61 -24.29 29.85
N ASP A 269 -2.63 -23.68 30.47
CA ASP A 269 -3.32 -24.27 31.61
C ASP A 269 -4.18 -25.47 31.19
N ALA A 270 -4.78 -25.40 29.99
CA ALA A 270 -5.65 -26.46 29.47
C ALA A 270 -4.90 -27.74 29.06
N LEU A 271 -3.62 -27.62 28.68
CA LEU A 271 -2.85 -28.76 28.17
C LEU A 271 -2.51 -29.78 29.26
N ARG A 272 -2.76 -31.06 28.95
CA ARG A 272 -2.24 -32.20 29.71
C ARG A 272 -0.73 -32.39 29.45
N ALA A 273 -0.10 -33.34 30.15
CA ALA A 273 1.29 -33.69 29.91
C ALA A 273 1.52 -34.11 28.43
N ASN A 274 2.56 -33.57 27.79
CA ASN A 274 2.87 -33.72 26.36
C ASN A 274 1.83 -33.09 25.38
N GLY A 275 0.89 -32.29 25.89
CA GLY A 275 -0.04 -31.52 25.09
C GLY A 275 0.64 -30.51 24.18
N ARG A 276 -0.08 -30.04 23.17
CA ARG A 276 0.39 -29.17 22.08
C ARG A 276 -0.60 -28.03 21.88
N ALA A 277 -0.15 -26.84 21.52
CA ALA A 277 -1.08 -25.81 21.11
C ALA A 277 -0.59 -25.03 19.90
N ALA A 278 -1.54 -24.53 19.12
CA ALA A 278 -1.34 -23.61 18.01
C ALA A 278 -2.27 -22.42 18.20
N LEU A 279 -1.70 -21.22 18.36
CA LEU A 279 -2.47 -19.99 18.56
C LEU A 279 -2.06 -18.93 17.55
N VAL A 280 -3.04 -18.33 16.86
CA VAL A 280 -2.80 -17.17 16.00
C VAL A 280 -3.06 -15.89 16.78
N LEU A 281 -1.99 -15.16 17.08
CA LEU A 281 -2.02 -13.91 17.86
C LEU A 281 -1.56 -12.74 17.00
N SER A 282 -1.76 -11.53 17.48
CA SER A 282 -1.14 -10.36 16.87
C SER A 282 0.36 -10.36 17.15
N ARG A 283 1.12 -9.71 16.26
CA ARG A 283 2.55 -9.45 16.45
C ARG A 283 2.87 -8.75 17.79
N SER A 284 1.91 -8.02 18.37
CA SER A 284 2.06 -7.38 19.69
C SER A 284 2.39 -8.38 20.81
N SER A 285 1.98 -9.64 20.66
CA SER A 285 2.30 -10.73 21.59
C SER A 285 3.81 -10.99 21.72
N LEU A 286 4.62 -10.54 20.75
CA LEU A 286 6.08 -10.69 20.73
C LEU A 286 6.85 -9.49 21.30
N MET A 287 6.16 -8.43 21.71
CA MET A 287 6.80 -7.17 22.13
C MET A 287 7.53 -7.25 23.48
N PRO A 288 8.60 -6.45 23.68
CA PRO A 288 9.39 -6.40 24.92
C PRO A 288 8.59 -6.17 26.20
N ARG A 289 7.42 -5.50 26.12
CA ARG A 289 6.56 -5.26 27.28
C ARG A 289 6.10 -6.55 27.98
N TYR A 290 6.15 -7.69 27.29
CA TYR A 290 5.82 -9.01 27.82
C TYR A 290 7.04 -9.85 28.20
N ARG A 291 8.24 -9.24 28.29
CA ARG A 291 9.51 -9.90 28.61
C ARG A 291 9.41 -10.95 29.72
N ALA A 292 8.79 -10.62 30.85
CA ALA A 292 8.67 -11.55 31.98
C ALA A 292 7.89 -12.83 31.62
N TYR A 293 6.87 -12.71 30.77
CA TYR A 293 6.10 -13.85 30.29
C TYR A 293 6.85 -14.64 29.23
N HIS A 294 7.53 -13.97 28.29
CA HIS A 294 8.39 -14.63 27.31
C HIS A 294 9.50 -15.44 27.99
N GLU A 295 10.14 -14.84 28.99
CA GLU A 295 11.16 -15.49 29.80
C GLU A 295 10.61 -16.75 30.48
N TYR A 296 9.43 -16.67 31.08
CA TYR A 296 8.78 -17.83 31.68
C TYR A 296 8.45 -18.93 30.66
N LEU A 297 7.91 -18.56 29.50
CA LEU A 297 7.55 -19.51 28.44
C LEU A 297 8.80 -20.27 27.94
N LEU A 298 9.93 -19.56 27.78
CA LEU A 298 11.20 -20.18 27.41
C LEU A 298 11.78 -21.04 28.54
N GLN A 299 11.74 -20.57 29.79
CA GLN A 299 12.24 -21.33 30.95
C GLN A 299 11.43 -22.60 31.22
N SER A 300 10.15 -22.62 30.87
CA SER A 300 9.26 -23.78 31.05
C SER A 300 9.26 -24.75 29.87
N GLY A 301 10.08 -24.51 28.84
CA GLY A 301 10.11 -25.40 27.66
C GLY A 301 8.85 -25.29 26.79
N ALA A 302 8.04 -24.23 26.98
CA ALA A 302 6.69 -24.17 26.43
C ALA A 302 6.66 -23.67 24.97
N VAL A 303 7.69 -22.97 24.49
CA VAL A 303 7.75 -22.44 23.12
C VAL A 303 8.45 -23.45 22.21
N GLU A 304 7.74 -23.91 21.17
CA GLU A 304 8.30 -24.78 20.14
C GLU A 304 8.73 -24.00 18.89
N ALA A 305 7.83 -23.17 18.36
CA ALA A 305 8.11 -22.34 17.20
C ALA A 305 7.27 -21.05 17.19
N ILE A 306 7.79 -20.03 16.52
CA ILE A 306 7.09 -18.78 16.23
C ILE A 306 7.15 -18.56 14.72
N ILE A 307 5.98 -18.53 14.08
CA ILE A 307 5.85 -18.38 12.63
C ILE A 307 5.18 -17.04 12.35
N SER A 308 5.91 -16.09 11.76
CA SER A 308 5.32 -14.87 11.21
C SER A 308 4.47 -15.22 10.00
N LEU A 309 3.20 -14.81 10.01
CA LEU A 309 2.29 -15.01 8.87
C LEU A 309 2.30 -13.75 7.98
N PRO A 310 2.28 -13.91 6.64
CA PRO A 310 2.32 -12.77 5.76
C PRO A 310 1.10 -11.84 5.91
N PRO A 311 1.27 -10.52 5.66
CA PRO A 311 0.16 -9.58 5.54
C PRO A 311 -0.87 -10.06 4.50
N GLY A 312 -2.16 -9.76 4.72
CA GLY A 312 -3.23 -10.10 3.77
C GLY A 312 -3.77 -11.55 3.86
N VAL A 313 -3.16 -12.43 4.66
CA VAL A 313 -3.73 -13.76 4.98
C VAL A 313 -5.10 -13.60 5.66
N PHE A 314 -5.23 -12.61 6.54
CA PHE A 314 -6.49 -12.22 7.17
C PHE A 314 -7.10 -11.02 6.42
N ARG A 315 -8.13 -11.25 5.61
CA ARG A 315 -8.68 -10.31 4.60
C ARG A 315 -9.27 -9.01 5.15
N HIS A 316 -9.53 -8.94 6.44
CA HIS A 316 -10.30 -7.86 7.07
C HIS A 316 -9.47 -6.95 7.96
N THR A 317 -8.16 -7.20 8.04
CA THR A 317 -7.27 -6.44 8.92
C THR A 317 -5.87 -6.30 8.32
N GLY A 318 -5.25 -5.15 8.57
CA GLY A 318 -3.81 -4.93 8.33
C GLY A 318 -2.93 -5.49 9.45
N ILE A 319 -3.52 -6.00 10.54
CA ILE A 319 -2.80 -6.51 11.70
C ILE A 319 -1.86 -7.64 11.28
N SER A 320 -0.57 -7.44 11.53
CA SER A 320 0.43 -8.49 11.43
C SER A 320 0.15 -9.59 12.45
N THR A 321 0.11 -10.84 11.98
CA THR A 321 -0.25 -12.01 12.79
C THR A 321 0.89 -13.00 12.87
N VAL A 322 0.94 -13.72 13.99
CA VAL A 322 1.99 -14.70 14.29
C VAL A 322 1.34 -15.95 14.84
N LEU A 323 1.80 -17.11 14.36
CA LEU A 323 1.38 -18.41 14.85
C LEU A 323 2.37 -18.90 15.89
N TRP A 324 1.90 -19.01 17.13
CA TRP A 324 2.63 -19.61 18.24
C TRP A 324 2.38 -21.11 18.27
N LEU A 325 3.45 -21.90 18.19
CA LEU A 325 3.42 -23.33 18.49
C LEU A 325 3.97 -23.57 19.89
N LEU A 326 3.16 -24.20 20.73
CA LEU A 326 3.46 -24.42 22.13
C LEU A 326 3.43 -25.90 22.51
N ARG A 327 4.13 -26.21 23.60
CA ARG A 327 4.09 -27.51 24.28
C ARG A 327 3.66 -27.33 25.73
N ALA A 328 3.08 -28.40 26.28
CA ALA A 328 2.84 -28.49 27.72
C ALA A 328 4.13 -28.22 28.50
N ARG A 329 3.99 -27.47 29.60
CA ARG A 329 5.12 -27.01 30.42
C ARG A 329 5.94 -28.18 30.94
N THR A 330 7.26 -28.03 30.92
CA THR A 330 8.21 -28.99 31.48
C THR A 330 9.13 -28.33 32.51
N ALA A 331 9.87 -29.14 33.27
CA ALA A 331 10.91 -28.64 34.16
C ALA A 331 12.20 -28.24 33.41
N ARG A 332 12.26 -28.45 32.10
CA ARG A 332 13.43 -28.14 31.26
C ARG A 332 13.18 -26.86 30.46
N ARG A 333 14.18 -26.00 30.42
CA ARG A 333 14.20 -24.79 29.60
C ARG A 333 14.29 -25.16 28.10
N CYS A 334 13.68 -24.36 27.23
CA CYS A 334 13.91 -24.42 25.78
C CYS A 334 15.42 -24.20 25.51
N GLU A 335 16.09 -25.18 24.91
CA GLU A 335 17.49 -24.99 24.47
C GLU A 335 17.54 -24.04 23.27
N SER A 336 16.60 -24.21 22.34
CA SER A 336 16.43 -23.37 21.15
C SER A 336 14.96 -23.23 20.76
N VAL A 337 14.66 -22.28 19.87
CA VAL A 337 13.32 -22.00 19.32
C VAL A 337 13.41 -21.87 17.81
N ALA A 338 12.46 -22.46 17.08
CA ALA A 338 12.34 -22.26 15.64
C ALA A 338 11.64 -20.92 15.34
N LEU A 339 12.35 -20.00 14.68
CA LEU A 339 11.79 -18.74 14.18
C LEU A 339 11.66 -18.82 12.66
N ILE A 340 10.46 -18.54 12.16
CA ILE A 340 10.09 -18.78 10.76
C ILE A 340 9.34 -17.54 10.24
N ASP A 341 9.69 -17.07 9.05
CA ASP A 341 8.94 -16.09 8.29
C ASP A 341 8.26 -16.76 7.09
N ALA A 342 6.94 -16.95 7.20
CA ALA A 342 6.16 -17.57 6.14
C ALA A 342 5.94 -16.65 4.93
N GLN A 343 6.23 -15.35 5.00
CA GLN A 343 6.01 -14.41 3.89
C GLN A 343 6.75 -14.83 2.62
N THR A 344 7.93 -15.40 2.79
CA THR A 344 8.82 -15.83 1.68
C THR A 344 8.39 -17.16 1.05
N LEU A 345 7.49 -17.91 1.69
CA LEU A 345 7.04 -19.23 1.27
C LEU A 345 5.67 -19.21 0.58
N VAL A 346 4.98 -18.08 0.62
CA VAL A 346 3.58 -17.98 0.21
C VAL A 346 3.49 -17.34 -1.18
N GLU A 347 2.69 -17.95 -2.04
CA GLU A 347 2.42 -17.42 -3.38
C GLU A 347 1.36 -16.32 -3.31
N THR A 348 1.63 -15.21 -4.01
CA THR A 348 0.64 -14.18 -4.28
C THR A 348 -0.11 -14.58 -5.55
N ALA A 349 -1.41 -14.90 -5.44
CA ALA A 349 -2.23 -15.21 -6.61
C ALA A 349 -2.34 -13.99 -7.56
N ASP A 350 -2.80 -14.19 -8.80
CA ASP A 350 -3.00 -13.19 -9.88
C ASP A 350 -3.77 -11.90 -9.48
N LYS A 351 -4.28 -11.84 -8.25
CA LYS A 351 -5.09 -10.75 -7.70
C LYS A 351 -4.54 -10.13 -6.42
N GLY A 352 -3.21 -10.18 -6.22
CA GLY A 352 -2.51 -9.71 -5.01
C GLY A 352 -2.91 -10.39 -3.70
N GLN A 353 -3.79 -11.38 -3.77
CA GLN A 353 -4.27 -12.14 -2.63
C GLN A 353 -3.18 -13.11 -2.17
N VAL A 354 -2.73 -12.92 -0.94
CA VAL A 354 -1.82 -13.84 -0.28
C VAL A 354 -2.57 -15.10 0.12
N HIS A 355 -2.18 -16.24 -0.44
CA HIS A 355 -2.81 -17.52 -0.16
C HIS A 355 -1.77 -18.55 0.28
N ILE A 356 -1.87 -19.00 1.55
CA ILE A 356 -1.07 -20.11 2.05
C ILE A 356 -1.56 -21.40 1.36
N GLY A 357 -1.02 -21.68 0.19
CA GLY A 357 -1.36 -22.85 -0.59
C GLY A 357 -0.79 -24.15 0.02
N PRO A 358 -1.21 -25.32 -0.49
CA PRO A 358 -0.75 -26.62 0.02
C PRO A 358 0.79 -26.78 0.02
N GLY A 359 1.48 -26.20 -0.98
CA GLY A 359 2.94 -26.22 -1.05
C GLY A 359 3.61 -25.43 0.09
N ALA A 360 3.07 -24.25 0.43
CA ALA A 360 3.55 -23.44 1.56
C ALA A 360 3.28 -24.13 2.90
N ILE A 361 2.10 -24.76 3.06
CA ILE A 361 1.77 -25.56 4.24
C ILE A 361 2.76 -26.72 4.38
N ALA A 362 3.01 -27.48 3.31
CA ALA A 362 3.96 -28.59 3.34
C ALA A 362 5.37 -28.12 3.72
N ALA A 363 5.86 -27.02 3.14
CA ALA A 363 7.17 -26.46 3.48
C ALA A 363 7.27 -26.04 4.96
N LEU A 364 6.24 -25.37 5.50
CA LEU A 364 6.19 -24.99 6.91
C LEU A 364 6.16 -26.21 7.83
N VAL A 365 5.40 -27.24 7.46
CA VAL A 365 5.34 -28.51 8.18
C VAL A 365 6.70 -29.21 8.17
N ASP A 366 7.37 -29.25 7.03
CA ASP A 366 8.70 -29.85 6.89
C ASP A 366 9.76 -29.10 7.71
N ILE A 367 9.72 -27.77 7.72
CA ILE A 367 10.62 -26.93 8.54
C ILE A 367 10.42 -27.23 10.03
N VAL A 368 9.18 -27.25 10.50
CA VAL A 368 8.87 -27.52 11.91
C VAL A 368 9.20 -28.98 12.26
N ALA A 369 8.94 -29.94 11.38
CA ALA A 369 9.30 -31.35 11.57
C ALA A 369 10.83 -31.55 11.63
N GLY A 370 11.59 -30.91 10.74
CA GLY A 370 13.05 -30.94 10.75
C GLY A 370 13.63 -30.41 12.06
N SER A 371 13.06 -29.31 12.58
CA SER A 371 13.40 -28.78 13.91
C SER A 371 13.10 -29.79 15.02
N ARG A 372 11.94 -30.46 15.00
CA ARG A 372 11.53 -31.49 15.98
C ARG A 372 12.46 -32.71 15.98
N ASP A 373 12.87 -33.17 14.80
CA ASP A 373 13.56 -34.45 14.64
C ASP A 373 15.08 -34.31 14.79
N THR A 374 15.66 -33.22 14.29
CA THR A 374 17.12 -33.03 14.22
C THR A 374 17.65 -31.87 15.05
N GLY A 375 16.76 -31.00 15.58
CA GLY A 375 17.15 -29.75 16.24
C GLY A 375 17.67 -28.67 15.28
N THR A 376 17.67 -28.93 13.96
CA THR A 376 18.20 -28.01 12.94
C THR A 376 17.20 -27.80 11.82
N ILE A 377 17.13 -26.56 11.31
CA ILE A 377 16.28 -26.20 10.17
C ILE A 377 17.10 -26.19 8.88
N THR A 378 16.60 -26.86 7.84
CA THR A 378 17.18 -26.82 6.48
C THR A 378 16.35 -25.88 5.60
N ALA A 379 16.56 -24.57 5.76
CA ALA A 379 15.94 -23.52 4.96
C ALA A 379 16.92 -22.33 4.81
N PRO A 380 16.74 -21.42 3.83
CA PRO A 380 17.50 -20.18 3.80
C PRO A 380 17.29 -19.38 5.10
N VAL A 381 18.35 -18.71 5.57
CA VAL A 381 18.34 -18.00 6.88
C VAL A 381 17.35 -16.82 6.92
N HIS A 382 16.98 -16.26 5.78
CA HIS A 382 15.91 -15.25 5.68
C HIS A 382 14.49 -15.85 5.75
N VAL A 383 14.36 -17.18 5.68
CA VAL A 383 13.08 -17.90 5.77
C VAL A 383 12.88 -18.48 7.15
N ALA A 384 13.87 -19.21 7.67
CA ALA A 384 13.76 -19.85 8.96
C ALA A 384 15.12 -20.17 9.58
N ARG A 385 15.18 -20.11 10.90
CA ARG A 385 16.37 -20.44 11.70
C ARG A 385 15.99 -20.99 13.06
N THR A 386 16.75 -21.97 13.53
CA THR A 386 16.76 -22.36 14.95
C THR A 386 17.65 -21.39 15.71
N VAL A 387 17.08 -20.68 16.69
CA VAL A 387 17.81 -19.70 17.50
C VAL A 387 17.94 -20.23 18.92
N ASP A 388 19.17 -20.26 19.42
CA ASP A 388 19.43 -20.72 20.78
C ASP A 388 18.85 -19.73 21.80
N SER A 389 18.35 -20.25 22.91
CA SER A 389 17.64 -19.44 23.92
C SER A 389 18.52 -18.39 24.62
N HIS A 390 19.84 -18.42 24.43
CA HIS A 390 20.78 -17.41 24.92
C HIS A 390 21.06 -16.31 23.87
N GLU A 391 20.76 -16.55 22.60
CA GLU A 391 20.84 -15.55 21.51
C GLU A 391 19.56 -14.70 21.45
N LEU A 392 18.45 -15.15 22.06
CA LEU A 392 17.19 -14.40 22.14
C LEU A 392 17.32 -13.19 23.07
N ASP A 393 17.21 -12.00 22.49
CA ASP A 393 17.20 -10.73 23.22
C ASP A 393 15.77 -10.30 23.54
N LEU A 394 15.31 -10.69 24.74
CA LEU A 394 13.95 -10.38 25.19
C LEU A 394 13.70 -8.88 25.44
N ASP A 395 14.73 -8.03 25.49
CA ASP A 395 14.55 -6.56 25.51
C ASP A 395 14.13 -6.02 24.14
N ARG A 396 14.39 -6.76 23.06
CA ARG A 396 13.95 -6.44 21.70
C ARG A 396 12.69 -7.22 21.29
N GLY A 397 12.39 -8.32 21.98
CA GLY A 397 11.21 -9.15 21.75
C GLY A 397 11.54 -10.45 21.02
N LEU A 398 10.50 -11.19 20.64
CA LEU A 398 10.62 -12.53 20.03
C LEU A 398 10.26 -12.55 18.54
N ASP A 399 10.32 -11.40 17.89
CA ASP A 399 9.96 -11.27 16.48
C ASP A 399 10.95 -12.00 15.56
N PRO A 400 10.51 -12.94 14.70
CA PRO A 400 11.38 -13.61 13.74
C PRO A 400 12.24 -12.64 12.91
N ALA A 401 11.73 -11.47 12.51
CA ALA A 401 12.46 -10.49 11.71
C ALA A 401 13.69 -9.90 12.42
N LEU A 402 13.81 -10.05 13.74
CA LEU A 402 15.00 -9.62 14.50
C LEU A 402 16.17 -10.61 14.39
N TYR A 403 15.89 -11.86 13.99
CA TYR A 403 16.82 -12.98 14.06
C TYR A 403 17.06 -13.68 12.71
N LEU A 404 16.25 -13.35 11.70
CA LEU A 404 16.38 -13.82 10.32
C LEU A 404 17.07 -12.74 9.45
N ASP A 405 17.74 -13.18 8.38
CA ASP A 405 18.35 -12.26 7.42
C ASP A 405 17.27 -11.54 6.59
N GLU A 406 17.58 -10.33 6.08
CA GLU A 406 16.70 -9.69 5.10
C GLU A 406 16.60 -10.56 3.83
N PRO A 407 15.39 -10.77 3.27
CA PRO A 407 15.25 -11.46 2.00
C PRO A 407 16.03 -10.71 0.92
N PRO A 408 16.65 -11.42 -0.06
CA PRO A 408 17.38 -10.77 -1.13
C PRO A 408 16.46 -9.77 -1.84
N GLY A 409 16.84 -8.48 -1.77
CA GLY A 409 15.98 -7.38 -2.20
C GLY A 409 15.57 -7.51 -3.66
N GLU A 410 14.29 -7.77 -3.90
CA GLU A 410 13.70 -7.52 -5.20
C GLU A 410 13.73 -6.01 -5.42
N GLN A 411 14.56 -5.55 -6.36
CA GLN A 411 14.47 -4.18 -6.86
C GLN A 411 13.04 -3.98 -7.36
N VAL A 412 12.28 -3.13 -6.66
CA VAL A 412 10.95 -2.70 -7.11
C VAL A 412 11.16 -1.94 -8.42
N THR A 413 11.11 -2.69 -9.51
CA THR A 413 10.94 -2.16 -10.85
C THR A 413 9.45 -2.07 -11.05
N HIS A 414 8.89 -0.89 -10.82
CA HIS A 414 7.62 -0.58 -11.46
C HIS A 414 7.80 -0.85 -12.96
N PRO A 415 6.85 -1.51 -13.63
CA PRO A 415 6.89 -1.58 -15.09
C PRO A 415 7.09 -0.15 -15.59
N ALA A 416 8.12 0.05 -16.42
CA ALA A 416 8.58 1.39 -16.80
C ALA A 416 7.36 2.24 -17.19
N PRO A 417 7.00 3.27 -16.38
CA PRO A 417 5.84 4.08 -16.71
C PRO A 417 6.04 4.69 -18.10
N ASP A 418 4.93 5.02 -18.79
CA ASP A 418 4.97 5.66 -20.12
C ASP A 418 6.12 6.67 -20.12
N ARG A 419 7.11 6.46 -21.02
CA ARG A 419 8.48 7.03 -20.98
C ARG A 419 8.46 8.54 -21.22
N ARG A 420 7.64 9.30 -20.50
CA ARG A 420 7.18 10.66 -20.82
C ARG A 420 7.11 11.60 -19.62
N LEU A 421 7.35 11.10 -18.42
CA LEU A 421 7.18 11.85 -17.17
C LEU A 421 8.44 11.79 -16.30
N LEU A 422 8.47 12.58 -15.23
CA LEU A 422 9.44 12.40 -14.16
C LEU A 422 9.11 11.08 -13.46
N THR A 423 10.06 10.15 -13.43
CA THR A 423 9.84 8.77 -12.95
C THR A 423 10.53 8.49 -11.62
N ARG A 424 11.57 9.27 -11.29
CA ARG A 424 12.30 9.12 -10.04
C ARG A 424 12.93 10.43 -9.61
N VAL A 425 12.92 10.67 -8.31
CA VAL A 425 13.75 11.68 -7.64
C VAL A 425 14.64 10.95 -6.65
N GLU A 426 15.94 11.27 -6.64
CA GLU A 426 16.89 10.77 -5.66
C GLU A 426 17.52 11.93 -4.92
N LEU A 427 17.56 11.82 -3.59
CA LEU A 427 18.10 12.83 -2.69
C LEU A 427 19.13 12.18 -1.76
N SER A 428 20.23 12.88 -1.53
CA SER A 428 21.25 12.49 -0.55
C SER A 428 21.81 13.72 0.14
N ASN A 429 22.07 13.58 1.43
CA ASN A 429 22.59 14.63 2.30
C ASN A 429 21.77 15.94 2.24
N PHE A 430 20.44 15.81 2.15
CA PHE A 430 19.50 16.91 2.01
C PHE A 430 18.42 16.86 3.10
N LYS A 431 18.47 17.81 4.04
CA LYS A 431 17.60 17.90 5.22
C LYS A 431 17.59 16.60 6.03
N ALA A 432 16.47 15.89 6.08
CA ALA A 432 16.35 14.63 6.81
C ALA A 432 16.94 13.44 6.03
N PHE A 433 17.28 13.61 4.75
CA PHE A 433 17.86 12.56 3.91
C PHE A 433 19.38 12.54 4.09
N GLY A 434 19.92 11.59 4.85
CA GLY A 434 21.35 11.35 4.97
C GLY A 434 21.86 10.51 3.80
N ALA A 435 21.59 9.20 3.83
CA ALA A 435 22.00 8.29 2.75
C ALA A 435 21.18 8.53 1.47
N PRO A 436 21.68 8.12 0.27
CA PRO A 436 20.90 8.24 -0.96
C PRO A 436 19.58 7.47 -0.88
N LYS A 437 18.46 8.16 -1.07
CA LYS A 437 17.13 7.55 -1.13
C LYS A 437 16.43 7.89 -2.44
N GLN A 438 15.72 6.92 -2.98
CA GLN A 438 15.00 7.04 -4.25
C GLN A 438 13.49 7.04 -4.00
N MET A 439 12.79 7.96 -4.66
CA MET A 439 11.32 8.05 -4.65
C MET A 439 10.78 7.73 -6.05
N PRO A 440 10.05 6.62 -6.23
CA PRO A 440 9.41 6.30 -7.50
C PRO A 440 8.19 7.19 -7.73
N LEU A 441 8.07 7.72 -8.94
CA LEU A 441 6.97 8.60 -9.35
C LEU A 441 6.20 7.98 -10.52
N ALA A 442 4.88 8.19 -10.49
CA ALA A 442 3.93 7.76 -11.51
C ALA A 442 3.08 8.97 -11.98
N PRO A 443 2.21 8.82 -13.00
CA PRO A 443 1.24 9.85 -13.37
C PRO A 443 0.45 10.41 -12.18
N LEU A 444 0.00 9.55 -11.25
CA LEU A 444 -0.52 9.94 -9.95
C LEU A 444 0.38 9.39 -8.85
N THR A 445 1.11 10.26 -8.16
CA THR A 445 1.91 9.88 -6.99
C THR A 445 1.25 10.41 -5.73
N LEU A 446 0.98 9.52 -4.76
CA LEU A 446 0.50 9.87 -3.42
C LEU A 446 1.61 9.67 -2.40
N VAL A 447 1.90 10.71 -1.62
CA VAL A 447 2.95 10.72 -0.60
C VAL A 447 2.31 10.79 0.78
N TYR A 448 2.42 9.68 1.53
CA TYR A 448 1.97 9.51 2.90
C TYR A 448 3.16 9.44 3.85
N GLY A 449 2.93 9.51 5.16
CA GLY A 449 4.01 9.40 6.15
C GLY A 449 3.83 10.24 7.41
N ALA A 450 4.68 9.99 8.41
CA ALA A 450 4.69 10.74 9.66
C ALA A 450 5.01 12.23 9.46
N ASN A 451 4.52 13.08 10.37
CA ASN A 451 4.84 14.51 10.33
C ASN A 451 6.33 14.73 10.55
N SER A 452 6.90 15.71 9.85
CA SER A 452 8.34 16.01 9.90
C SER A 452 9.27 14.90 9.37
N ALA A 453 8.74 13.80 8.82
CA ALA A 453 9.54 12.70 8.29
C ALA A 453 10.32 13.03 7.01
N GLY A 454 9.93 14.08 6.29
CA GLY A 454 10.57 14.50 5.04
C GLY A 454 9.64 14.59 3.82
N LYS A 455 8.32 14.38 3.97
CA LYS A 455 7.35 14.45 2.85
C LYS A 455 7.49 15.73 2.00
N SER A 456 7.44 16.90 2.63
CA SER A 456 7.56 18.19 1.96
C SER A 456 8.97 18.46 1.41
N THR A 457 9.99 17.68 1.84
CA THR A 457 11.36 17.82 1.33
C THR A 457 11.45 17.41 -0.15
N LEU A 458 10.63 16.44 -0.58
CA LEU A 458 10.50 16.09 -2.00
C LEU A 458 10.04 17.31 -2.81
N VAL A 459 8.95 17.95 -2.38
CA VAL A 459 8.38 19.13 -3.05
C VAL A 459 9.41 20.25 -3.12
N GLN A 460 10.07 20.51 -1.99
CA GLN A 460 11.08 21.55 -1.88
C GLN A 460 12.28 21.30 -2.80
N SER A 461 12.71 20.05 -3.00
CA SER A 461 13.81 19.75 -3.92
C SER A 461 13.53 20.19 -5.36
N LEU A 462 12.31 19.94 -5.87
CA LEU A 462 11.91 20.34 -7.22
C LEU A 462 11.80 21.87 -7.34
N LEU A 463 11.25 22.53 -6.32
CA LEU A 463 11.13 23.98 -6.27
C LEU A 463 12.49 24.68 -6.20
N LEU A 464 13.43 24.14 -5.43
CA LEU A 464 14.80 24.64 -5.33
C LEU A 464 15.52 24.54 -6.67
N LEU A 465 15.44 23.39 -7.34
CA LEU A 465 16.03 23.22 -8.67
C LEU A 465 15.41 24.20 -9.68
N LYS A 466 14.08 24.36 -9.68
CA LYS A 466 13.36 25.31 -10.55
C LYS A 466 13.85 26.74 -10.34
N GLN A 467 13.90 27.23 -9.11
CA GLN A 467 14.36 28.61 -8.85
C GLN A 467 15.87 28.82 -9.04
N SER A 468 16.64 27.73 -9.13
CA SER A 468 18.10 27.76 -9.33
C SER A 468 18.54 27.59 -10.78
N LEU A 469 17.61 27.37 -11.73
CA LEU A 469 17.92 27.11 -13.15
C LEU A 469 18.90 28.13 -13.77
N GLY A 470 18.77 29.42 -13.43
CA GLY A 470 19.63 30.50 -13.92
C GLY A 470 20.79 30.88 -13.01
N SER A 471 20.99 30.20 -11.88
CA SER A 471 22.03 30.50 -10.88
C SER A 471 23.12 29.43 -10.89
N ASP A 472 24.35 29.83 -10.58
CA ASP A 472 25.49 28.91 -10.38
C ASP A 472 25.52 28.27 -9.00
N ALA A 473 24.53 28.57 -8.16
CA ALA A 473 24.34 27.97 -6.85
C ALA A 473 22.86 27.61 -6.65
N LEU A 474 22.61 26.77 -5.65
CA LEU A 474 21.26 26.50 -5.18
C LEU A 474 20.71 27.78 -4.52
N VAL A 475 19.74 28.41 -5.15
CA VAL A 475 19.03 29.57 -4.63
C VAL A 475 18.15 29.05 -3.49
N THR A 476 18.53 29.29 -2.24
CA THR A 476 17.81 28.78 -1.06
C THR A 476 16.72 29.73 -0.56
N GLN A 477 16.76 30.99 -1.00
CA GLN A 477 15.82 32.05 -0.62
C GLN A 477 15.34 32.74 -1.88
N GLY A 478 14.14 32.36 -2.34
CA GLY A 478 13.54 32.85 -3.57
C GLY A 478 12.02 32.99 -3.46
N PRO A 479 11.37 33.42 -4.55
CA PRO A 479 9.92 33.64 -4.57
C PRO A 479 9.10 32.35 -4.49
N LEU A 480 9.64 31.21 -4.92
CA LEU A 480 8.95 29.92 -4.81
C LEU A 480 9.14 29.30 -3.43
N LEU A 481 10.35 29.42 -2.88
CA LEU A 481 10.69 28.80 -1.61
C LEU A 481 11.78 29.59 -0.88
N ASN A 482 11.58 29.74 0.44
CA ASN A 482 12.61 30.21 1.37
C ASN A 482 12.86 29.15 2.45
N VAL A 483 14.05 28.55 2.42
CA VAL A 483 14.47 27.48 3.34
C VAL A 483 15.72 27.87 4.15
N GLY A 484 16.03 29.16 4.24
CA GLY A 484 17.19 29.66 4.97
C GLY A 484 18.51 29.55 4.19
N GLY A 485 19.63 29.36 4.89
CA GLY A 485 20.96 29.24 4.26
C GLY A 485 21.28 27.81 3.80
N PHE A 486 22.27 27.66 2.91
CA PHE A 486 22.66 26.35 2.36
C PHE A 486 23.05 25.34 3.45
N ARG A 487 23.79 25.77 4.47
CA ARG A 487 24.14 24.91 5.62
C ARG A 487 22.90 24.30 6.29
N GLY A 488 21.78 25.02 6.32
CA GLY A 488 20.51 24.53 6.86
C GLY A 488 19.86 23.41 6.04
N LEU A 489 20.28 23.24 4.79
CA LEU A 489 19.82 22.19 3.89
C LEU A 489 20.67 20.93 3.95
N VAL A 490 21.91 21.00 4.41
CA VAL A 490 22.79 19.83 4.52
C VAL A 490 22.33 18.97 5.69
N HIS A 491 22.27 17.65 5.49
CA HIS A 491 21.87 16.74 6.58
C HIS A 491 22.83 16.91 7.76
N ARG A 492 22.25 17.11 8.96
CA ARG A 492 22.98 17.39 10.20
C ARG A 492 24.00 18.54 10.11
N HIS A 493 23.85 19.44 9.13
CA HIS A 493 24.76 20.56 8.89
C HIS A 493 26.24 20.12 8.71
N ALA A 494 26.44 18.92 8.17
CA ALA A 494 27.74 18.37 7.82
C ALA A 494 28.42 19.17 6.69
N ASP A 495 29.68 18.87 6.44
CA ASP A 495 30.47 19.49 5.34
C ASP A 495 30.40 18.67 4.04
N GLU A 496 29.59 17.61 4.02
CA GLU A 496 29.39 16.75 2.85
C GLU A 496 28.54 17.46 1.77
N PRO A 497 28.69 17.10 0.48
CA PRO A 497 27.92 17.71 -0.59
C PRO A 497 26.46 17.27 -0.60
N VAL A 498 25.55 18.15 -1.01
CA VAL A 498 24.15 17.81 -1.29
C VAL A 498 24.06 17.23 -2.69
N LYS A 499 23.39 16.09 -2.85
CA LYS A 499 23.17 15.48 -4.18
C LYS A 499 21.69 15.35 -4.49
N MET A 500 21.31 15.78 -5.68
CA MET A 500 19.94 15.66 -6.19
C MET A 500 19.98 15.07 -7.60
N THR A 501 19.16 14.06 -7.87
CA THR A 501 19.07 13.44 -9.20
C THR A 501 17.63 13.29 -9.65
N LEU A 502 17.35 13.70 -10.89
CA LEU A 502 16.07 13.50 -11.57
C LEU A 502 16.22 12.41 -12.63
N THR A 503 15.27 11.47 -12.65
CA THR A 503 15.14 10.49 -13.75
C THR A 503 13.83 10.69 -14.48
N TYR A 504 13.89 10.88 -15.79
CA TYR A 504 12.71 11.12 -16.62
C TYR A 504 12.85 10.50 -18.01
N GLY A 505 11.72 10.31 -18.69
CA GLY A 505 11.68 9.83 -20.07
C GLY A 505 11.86 10.96 -21.10
N THR A 506 11.06 10.95 -22.17
CA THR A 506 10.98 12.01 -23.18
C THR A 506 9.73 12.86 -23.00
N LEU A 507 9.91 14.15 -22.74
CA LEU A 507 8.82 15.09 -22.51
C LEU A 507 7.82 15.15 -23.69
N PRO A 508 6.49 15.08 -23.44
CA PRO A 508 5.47 15.25 -24.46
C PRO A 508 5.30 16.73 -24.81
N ALA A 509 6.14 17.22 -25.74
CA ALA A 509 5.93 18.34 -26.66
C ALA A 509 7.27 19.03 -27.01
N TRP A 510 7.66 18.90 -28.28
CA TRP A 510 8.31 19.95 -29.09
C TRP A 510 9.80 20.28 -28.97
N ILE A 511 10.64 19.51 -28.27
CA ILE A 511 12.09 19.62 -28.51
C ILE A 511 12.48 18.74 -29.72
N ARG A 512 12.21 19.24 -30.93
CA ARG A 512 12.96 18.89 -32.15
C ARG A 512 14.23 19.74 -32.25
N ALA A 513 14.93 19.96 -31.15
CA ALA A 513 16.23 20.61 -31.20
C ALA A 513 17.23 19.64 -31.83
N GLU A 514 18.00 20.10 -32.82
CA GLU A 514 19.19 19.36 -33.25
C GLU A 514 20.10 19.14 -32.03
N GLY A 515 20.13 17.93 -31.48
CA GLY A 515 20.92 17.72 -30.28
C GLY A 515 20.34 16.82 -29.22
N THR A 516 19.07 16.40 -29.25
CA THR A 516 18.53 15.61 -28.13
C THR A 516 18.96 14.13 -28.19
N PRO A 517 19.16 13.46 -27.04
CA PRO A 517 19.37 12.02 -27.01
C PRO A 517 18.18 11.25 -27.61
N ASP A 518 18.41 10.02 -28.06
CA ASP A 518 17.34 9.12 -28.54
C ASP A 518 16.13 9.13 -27.55
N PRO A 519 14.92 9.49 -28.01
CA PRO A 519 13.71 9.53 -27.19
C PRO A 519 13.36 8.22 -26.45
N THR A 520 13.92 7.10 -26.88
CA THR A 520 13.67 5.80 -26.25
C THR A 520 14.49 5.61 -24.97
N LEU A 521 15.55 6.40 -24.75
CA LEU A 521 16.43 6.30 -23.58
C LEU A 521 15.91 7.15 -22.41
N ALA A 522 15.95 6.63 -21.19
CA ALA A 522 15.70 7.45 -19.99
C ALA A 522 16.87 8.41 -19.75
N ARG A 523 16.59 9.60 -19.24
CA ARG A 523 17.59 10.58 -18.80
C ARG A 523 17.76 10.46 -17.28
N HIS A 524 19.00 10.47 -16.82
CA HIS A 524 19.35 10.64 -15.42
C HIS A 524 20.25 11.87 -15.31
N VAL A 525 19.75 12.92 -14.67
CA VAL A 525 20.49 14.17 -14.49
C VAL A 525 20.69 14.42 -13.01
N GLY A 526 21.94 14.49 -12.58
CA GLY A 526 22.32 14.68 -11.18
C GLY A 526 23.15 15.94 -10.98
N TRP A 527 22.99 16.58 -9.82
CA TRP A 527 23.77 17.74 -9.39
C TRP A 527 24.39 17.48 -8.04
N THR A 528 25.63 17.92 -7.88
CA THR A 528 26.37 17.96 -6.62
C THR A 528 26.58 19.43 -6.23
N PHE A 529 26.16 19.80 -5.02
CA PHE A 529 26.28 21.15 -4.49
C PHE A 529 27.16 21.16 -3.24
N GLU A 530 28.10 22.10 -3.19
CA GLU A 530 29.03 22.29 -2.07
C GLU A 530 29.02 23.74 -1.61
N SER A 531 29.32 23.95 -0.31
CA SER A 531 29.40 25.30 0.22
C SER A 531 30.60 26.04 -0.37
N ASN A 532 30.35 27.18 -1.00
CA ASN A 532 31.40 28.08 -1.46
C ASN A 532 31.83 29.07 -0.35
N ALA A 533 32.76 29.97 -0.67
CA ALA A 533 33.29 30.96 0.28
C ALA A 533 32.23 31.96 0.79
N SER A 534 31.12 32.17 0.06
CA SER A 534 29.98 32.99 0.50
C SER A 534 28.92 32.20 1.28
N GLY A 535 29.16 30.91 1.54
CA GLY A 535 28.21 30.03 2.24
C GLY A 535 27.00 29.61 1.40
N GLN A 536 27.07 29.78 0.07
CA GLN A 536 26.06 29.33 -0.89
C GLN A 536 26.43 27.93 -1.42
N GLY A 537 25.44 27.12 -1.75
CA GLY A 537 25.65 25.80 -2.34
C GLY A 537 25.97 25.89 -3.83
N ALA A 538 27.22 26.16 -4.20
CA ALA A 538 27.64 26.22 -5.60
C ALA A 538 27.57 24.83 -6.24
N VAL A 539 27.15 24.75 -7.50
CA VAL A 539 27.20 23.49 -8.26
C VAL A 539 28.66 23.14 -8.58
N THR A 540 29.14 22.00 -8.10
CA THR A 540 30.49 21.49 -8.35
C THR A 540 30.52 20.39 -9.39
N GLU A 541 29.41 19.68 -9.59
CA GLU A 541 29.28 18.63 -10.58
C GLU A 541 27.86 18.56 -11.15
N THR A 542 27.75 18.41 -12.46
CA THR A 542 26.51 18.04 -13.15
C THR A 542 26.75 16.75 -13.95
N THR A 543 25.97 15.72 -13.67
CA THR A 543 26.03 14.43 -14.35
C THR A 543 24.84 14.27 -15.28
N ILE A 544 25.08 13.81 -16.51
CA ILE A 544 24.04 13.53 -17.50
C ILE A 544 24.26 12.10 -18.00
N ARG A 545 23.29 11.21 -17.78
CA ARG A 545 23.29 9.85 -18.32
C ARG A 545 22.05 9.57 -19.15
N PHE A 546 22.23 8.79 -20.21
CA PHE A 546 21.15 8.28 -21.06
C PHE A 546 21.53 6.90 -21.60
N GLY A 547 20.80 5.85 -21.21
CA GLY A 547 21.22 4.48 -21.46
C GLY A 547 22.61 4.18 -20.86
N ASP A 548 23.50 3.57 -21.65
CA ASP A 548 24.88 3.24 -21.22
C ASP A 548 25.87 4.43 -21.32
N TYR A 549 25.39 5.60 -21.72
CA TYR A 549 26.23 6.77 -21.97
C TYR A 549 26.15 7.75 -20.80
N GLY A 550 27.28 8.33 -20.42
CA GLY A 550 27.38 9.29 -19.32
C GLY A 550 28.37 10.42 -19.62
N LEU A 551 28.02 11.62 -19.17
CA LEU A 551 28.87 12.81 -19.19
C LEU A 551 28.92 13.39 -17.77
N VAL A 552 30.13 13.69 -17.30
CA VAL A 552 30.36 14.31 -15.98
C VAL A 552 30.99 15.68 -16.21
N PHE A 553 30.29 16.72 -15.77
CA PHE A 553 30.70 18.10 -15.91
C PHE A 553 31.13 18.64 -14.53
N GLY A 554 32.43 18.74 -14.29
CA GLY A 554 32.97 19.35 -13.07
C GLY A 554 33.01 20.88 -13.20
N ARG A 555 32.86 21.60 -12.09
CA ARG A 555 32.92 23.07 -12.07
C ARG A 555 33.52 23.56 -10.78
N ASP A 556 34.54 24.39 -10.89
CA ASP A 556 35.06 25.11 -9.73
C ASP A 556 34.04 26.16 -9.26
N PRO A 557 33.83 26.33 -7.94
CA PRO A 557 32.89 27.34 -7.43
C PRO A 557 33.17 28.75 -7.99
N GLY A 558 32.16 29.34 -8.64
CA GLY A 558 32.25 30.66 -9.27
C GLY A 558 32.87 30.69 -10.68
N ALA A 559 33.31 29.56 -11.23
CA ALA A 559 33.77 29.48 -12.61
C ALA A 559 32.61 29.69 -13.60
N SER A 560 32.87 30.32 -14.75
CA SER A 560 31.86 30.56 -15.81
C SER A 560 31.66 29.38 -16.78
N ALA A 561 32.40 28.30 -16.57
CA ALA A 561 32.44 27.14 -17.45
C ALA A 561 32.47 25.84 -16.66
N PHE A 562 31.82 24.82 -17.20
CA PHE A 562 32.02 23.43 -16.81
C PHE A 562 33.25 22.85 -17.50
N THR A 563 33.84 21.84 -16.88
CA THR A 563 34.96 21.04 -17.37
C THR A 563 34.49 19.61 -17.61
N LEU A 564 34.79 19.08 -18.78
CA LEU A 564 34.49 17.71 -19.17
C LEU A 564 35.82 16.96 -19.36
N ASN A 565 36.00 15.84 -18.66
CA ASN A 565 37.22 15.06 -18.79
C ASN A 565 37.25 14.30 -20.11
N ARG A 566 38.43 14.21 -20.74
CA ARG A 566 38.62 13.42 -21.97
C ARG A 566 38.22 11.95 -21.78
N GLY A 567 38.40 11.40 -20.58
CA GLY A 567 38.03 10.01 -20.25
C GLY A 567 36.54 9.72 -20.46
N ASP A 568 35.68 10.69 -20.16
CA ASP A 568 34.21 10.56 -20.25
C ASP A 568 33.71 10.62 -21.71
N LEU A 569 34.55 11.08 -22.63
CA LEU A 569 34.19 11.19 -24.04
C LEU A 569 34.23 9.87 -24.81
N TYR A 570 34.88 8.83 -24.29
CA TYR A 570 35.15 7.62 -25.07
C TYR A 570 33.86 6.94 -25.54
N GLU A 571 32.94 6.62 -24.62
CA GLU A 571 31.70 5.94 -24.97
C GLU A 571 30.73 6.86 -25.72
N VAL A 572 30.70 8.16 -25.39
CA VAL A 572 29.85 9.13 -26.10
C VAL A 572 30.32 9.33 -27.54
N PHE A 573 31.62 9.39 -27.81
CA PHE A 573 32.14 9.47 -29.18
C PHE A 573 31.81 8.19 -29.98
N ARG A 574 31.81 7.02 -29.34
CA ARG A 574 31.37 5.77 -29.97
C ARG A 574 29.88 5.79 -30.31
N GLY A 575 29.03 6.20 -29.36
CA GLY A 575 27.59 6.33 -29.61
C GLY A 575 27.24 7.44 -30.62
N VAL A 576 28.02 8.51 -30.68
CA VAL A 576 27.89 9.52 -31.75
C VAL A 576 28.33 8.93 -33.11
N ALA A 577 29.37 8.08 -33.13
CA ALA A 577 29.85 7.43 -34.35
C ALA A 577 28.84 6.44 -34.93
N SER A 578 28.06 5.76 -34.08
CA SER A 578 27.00 4.85 -34.54
C SER A 578 25.84 5.59 -35.22
N GLY A 579 25.69 6.89 -34.96
CA GLY A 579 24.62 7.71 -35.51
C GLY A 579 23.26 7.51 -34.83
N THR A 580 23.21 6.72 -33.76
CA THR A 580 21.97 6.34 -33.04
C THR A 580 21.71 7.19 -31.80
N LEU A 581 22.55 8.18 -31.53
CA LEU A 581 22.53 8.88 -30.23
C LEU A 581 21.93 10.29 -30.28
N LEU A 582 21.93 10.94 -31.45
CA LEU A 582 21.39 12.30 -31.67
C LEU A 582 20.07 12.23 -32.43
N TYR A 583 19.02 12.91 -31.96
CA TYR A 583 17.70 12.97 -32.59
C TYR A 583 17.39 14.36 -33.20
N PRO A 584 16.69 14.43 -34.37
CA PRO A 584 16.56 13.33 -35.33
C PRO A 584 17.95 12.90 -35.80
N PHE A 585 18.15 11.60 -36.04
CA PHE A 585 19.43 11.05 -36.47
C PHE A 585 20.01 11.91 -37.60
N ASP A 586 21.30 12.28 -37.47
CA ASP A 586 21.97 13.26 -38.35
C ASP A 586 21.53 13.06 -39.81
N ALA A 587 20.72 14.00 -40.32
CA ALA A 587 19.93 13.85 -41.55
C ALA A 587 20.78 13.60 -42.81
N ARG A 588 22.10 13.77 -42.72
CA ARG A 588 23.07 13.32 -43.74
C ARG A 588 23.20 11.80 -43.84
N HIS A 589 22.44 11.02 -43.05
CA HIS A 589 22.72 9.59 -42.82
C HIS A 589 21.56 8.64 -43.12
N HIS A 590 20.33 9.13 -43.27
CA HIS A 590 19.25 8.39 -43.95
C HIS A 590 19.34 8.67 -45.46
N GLN A 591 20.29 8.03 -46.13
CA GLN A 591 20.26 7.89 -47.59
C GLN A 591 20.05 6.42 -47.89
N ASP A 592 19.13 6.12 -48.80
CA ASP A 592 18.89 4.78 -49.34
C ASP A 592 20.22 4.20 -49.85
N GLY A 593 20.75 3.22 -49.11
CA GLY A 593 22.02 2.57 -49.42
C GLY A 593 22.02 1.17 -48.81
N ASP A 594 22.54 0.21 -49.57
CA ASP A 594 22.59 -1.21 -49.24
C ASP A 594 23.36 -1.47 -47.93
N GLU A 595 23.04 -2.53 -47.20
CA GLU A 595 23.52 -2.82 -45.83
C GLU A 595 25.06 -2.79 -45.73
N VAL A 596 25.74 -3.22 -46.79
CA VAL A 596 27.21 -3.24 -46.90
C VAL A 596 27.80 -1.82 -46.87
N GLU A 597 27.13 -0.84 -47.49
CA GLU A 597 27.60 0.54 -47.52
C GLU A 597 27.39 1.22 -46.16
N GLN A 598 26.29 0.91 -45.47
CA GLN A 598 26.03 1.37 -44.11
C GLN A 598 27.08 0.84 -43.12
N ALA A 599 27.41 -0.46 -43.19
CA ALA A 599 28.44 -1.08 -42.36
C ALA A 599 29.84 -0.47 -42.60
N ARG A 600 30.19 -0.17 -43.86
CA ARG A 600 31.47 0.49 -44.20
C ARG A 600 31.53 1.93 -43.66
N ARG A 601 30.43 2.69 -43.74
CA ARG A 601 30.32 4.05 -43.19
C ARG A 601 30.45 4.04 -41.66
N LEU A 602 29.79 3.09 -40.98
CA LEU A 602 29.88 2.90 -39.53
C LEU A 602 31.33 2.68 -39.08
N LYS A 603 32.03 1.72 -39.72
CA LYS A 603 33.44 1.42 -39.43
C LYS A 603 34.36 2.62 -39.63
N GLY A 604 34.10 3.43 -40.67
CA GLY A 604 34.84 4.68 -40.90
C GLY A 604 34.59 5.74 -39.82
N ARG A 605 33.37 5.83 -39.29
CA ARG A 605 33.03 6.75 -38.19
C ARG A 605 33.68 6.34 -36.88
N GLU A 606 33.64 5.05 -36.54
CA GLU A 606 34.35 4.53 -35.36
C GLU A 606 35.85 4.82 -35.44
N GLN A 607 36.44 4.68 -36.63
CA GLN A 607 37.84 5.04 -36.85
C GLN A 607 38.08 6.54 -36.65
N ASN A 608 37.16 7.40 -37.10
CA ASN A 608 37.23 8.85 -36.87
C ASN A 608 37.05 9.23 -35.39
N ALA A 609 36.17 8.55 -34.64
CA ALA A 609 36.02 8.74 -33.20
C ALA A 609 37.31 8.40 -32.45
N ARG A 610 37.91 7.24 -32.76
CA ARG A 610 39.23 6.84 -32.21
C ARG A 610 40.32 7.85 -32.60
N ARG A 611 40.29 8.36 -33.83
CA ARG A 611 41.24 9.38 -34.29
C ARG A 611 41.08 10.69 -33.52
N ALA A 612 39.85 11.13 -33.26
CA ALA A 612 39.56 12.33 -32.47
C ALA A 612 40.12 12.21 -31.04
N LEU A 613 39.86 11.08 -30.37
CA LEU A 613 40.34 10.85 -29.00
C LEU A 613 41.88 10.81 -28.92
N ARG A 614 42.54 10.12 -29.87
CA ARG A 614 44.00 10.12 -29.98
C ARG A 614 44.57 11.50 -30.32
N ALA A 615 43.83 12.33 -31.04
CA ALA A 615 44.25 13.69 -31.32
C ALA A 615 44.20 14.57 -30.06
N LEU A 616 43.14 14.45 -29.25
CA LEU A 616 43.05 15.11 -27.95
C LEU A 616 44.20 14.70 -27.02
N GLU A 617 44.45 13.40 -26.92
CA GLU A 617 45.54 12.84 -26.10
C GLU A 617 46.92 13.33 -26.57
N ARG A 618 47.23 13.25 -27.88
CA ARG A 618 48.50 13.74 -28.43
C ARG A 618 48.70 15.24 -28.26
N ASN A 619 47.61 16.00 -28.17
CA ASN A 619 47.66 17.45 -27.96
C ASN A 619 47.72 17.84 -26.48
N GLY A 620 47.75 16.87 -25.55
CA GLY A 620 47.79 17.14 -24.10
C GLY A 620 46.51 17.77 -23.57
N VAL A 621 45.37 17.40 -24.15
CA VAL A 621 44.06 17.96 -23.79
C VAL A 621 43.36 16.98 -22.86
N ASP A 622 43.41 17.26 -21.58
CA ASP A 622 42.79 16.42 -20.56
C ASP A 622 41.38 16.87 -20.20
N THR A 623 41.09 18.17 -20.32
CA THR A 623 39.78 18.76 -20.03
C THR A 623 39.27 19.64 -21.17
N ILE A 624 37.95 19.69 -21.32
CA ILE A 624 37.25 20.52 -22.30
C ILE A 624 36.33 21.48 -21.55
N HIS A 625 36.43 22.77 -21.88
CA HIS A 625 35.62 23.81 -21.25
C HIS A 625 34.33 24.06 -22.03
N VAL A 626 33.20 23.86 -21.36
CA VAL A 626 31.85 24.07 -21.89
C VAL A 626 31.20 25.22 -21.12
N ARG A 627 30.58 26.17 -21.80
CA ARG A 627 29.90 27.30 -21.15
C ARG A 627 28.80 26.78 -20.22
N ALA A 628 28.67 27.41 -19.05
CA ALA A 628 27.60 27.14 -18.10
C ALA A 628 26.41 28.08 -18.34
N ASN A 629 25.19 27.60 -18.09
CA ASN A 629 23.99 28.41 -17.89
C ASN A 629 23.33 27.94 -16.58
N GLY A 630 23.56 28.68 -15.50
CA GLY A 630 23.17 28.29 -14.15
C GLY A 630 23.78 26.94 -13.74
N ILE A 631 22.92 25.99 -13.35
CA ILE A 631 23.31 24.64 -12.91
C ILE A 631 23.53 23.64 -14.07
N MET A 632 23.36 24.07 -15.33
CA MET A 632 23.45 23.20 -16.51
C MET A 632 24.56 23.62 -17.49
N PRO A 633 25.20 22.67 -18.20
CA PRO A 633 26.09 22.98 -19.32
C PRO A 633 25.29 23.42 -20.56
N THR A 634 25.90 24.25 -21.43
CA THR A 634 25.32 24.63 -22.73
C THR A 634 25.91 23.81 -23.88
N ASN A 635 25.50 24.11 -25.12
CA ASN A 635 26.08 23.54 -26.33
C ASN A 635 27.38 24.23 -26.80
N ASP A 636 27.86 25.26 -26.09
CA ASP A 636 29.01 26.07 -26.51
C ASP A 636 30.33 25.58 -25.89
N VAL A 637 31.26 25.14 -26.73
CA VAL A 637 32.65 24.86 -26.33
C VAL A 637 33.43 26.18 -26.32
N LEU A 638 33.99 26.56 -25.17
CA LEU A 638 34.69 27.84 -25.00
C LEU A 638 36.13 27.82 -25.55
N LEU A 639 36.80 26.67 -25.50
CA LEU A 639 38.16 26.48 -25.99
C LEU A 639 38.23 25.19 -26.83
N SER A 640 38.31 25.32 -28.15
CA SER A 640 38.68 24.19 -29.01
C SER A 640 40.18 23.91 -28.84
N PRO A 641 40.60 22.67 -28.56
CA PRO A 641 42.01 22.35 -28.43
C PRO A 641 42.71 22.51 -29.78
N ARG A 642 43.44 23.61 -29.97
CA ARG A 642 44.20 23.88 -31.20
C ARG A 642 45.69 23.90 -30.90
N ARG A 643 46.45 23.12 -31.68
CA ARG A 643 47.90 23.27 -31.80
C ARG A 643 48.23 24.15 -33.01
N SER A 644 49.21 25.02 -32.88
CA SER A 644 49.81 25.74 -34.01
C SER A 644 50.49 24.72 -34.95
N GLY A 645 49.93 24.54 -36.16
CA GLY A 645 50.52 23.68 -37.21
C GLY A 645 49.92 22.26 -37.40
N GLY A 646 48.79 21.92 -36.75
CA GLY A 646 48.15 20.60 -36.89
C GLY A 646 47.38 20.34 -38.20
N ASP A 647 47.11 19.07 -38.52
CA ASP A 647 46.30 18.63 -39.68
C ASP A 647 44.87 19.20 -39.57
N ARG A 648 44.50 20.10 -40.49
CA ARG A 648 43.17 20.73 -40.55
C ARG A 648 42.04 19.72 -40.61
N ARG A 649 42.26 18.57 -41.27
CA ARG A 649 41.25 17.51 -41.38
C ARG A 649 41.02 16.81 -40.05
N GLU A 650 42.08 16.54 -39.31
CA GLU A 650 42.00 15.94 -37.98
C GLU A 650 41.31 16.86 -36.97
N GLN A 651 41.65 18.15 -36.99
CA GLN A 651 40.98 19.15 -36.16
C GLN A 651 39.48 19.23 -36.47
N GLY A 652 39.10 19.22 -37.75
CA GLY A 652 37.68 19.22 -38.14
C GLY A 652 36.91 17.99 -37.64
N ILE A 653 37.58 16.83 -37.51
CA ILE A 653 36.97 15.64 -36.91
C ILE A 653 36.77 15.85 -35.40
N VAL A 654 37.78 16.33 -34.69
CA VAL A 654 37.70 16.64 -33.25
C VAL A 654 36.56 17.63 -32.97
N ASP A 655 36.55 18.76 -33.68
CA ASP A 655 35.53 19.80 -33.53
C ASP A 655 34.12 19.25 -33.81
N SER A 656 33.97 18.36 -34.80
CA SER A 656 32.68 17.71 -35.10
C SER A 656 32.19 16.82 -33.96
N TYR A 657 33.04 15.98 -33.37
CA TYR A 657 32.62 15.09 -32.28
C TYR A 657 32.35 15.87 -30.98
N LEU A 658 33.17 16.89 -30.68
CA LEU A 658 32.95 17.77 -29.54
C LEU A 658 31.63 18.54 -29.66
N ASN A 659 31.36 19.16 -30.81
CA ASN A 659 30.12 19.89 -31.04
C ASN A 659 28.88 18.98 -30.93
N ARG A 660 28.96 17.74 -31.44
CA ARG A 660 27.87 16.76 -31.27
C ARG A 660 27.65 16.38 -29.80
N THR A 661 28.73 16.26 -29.03
CA THR A 661 28.69 15.94 -27.60
C THR A 661 28.08 17.09 -26.79
N THR A 662 28.47 18.34 -27.05
CA THR A 662 27.89 19.48 -26.34
C THR A 662 26.46 19.77 -26.78
N LYS A 663 26.09 19.48 -28.04
CA LYS A 663 24.68 19.50 -28.47
C LYS A 663 23.81 18.54 -27.66
N LEU A 664 24.31 17.35 -27.32
CA LEU A 664 23.61 16.39 -26.43
C LEU A 664 23.38 16.96 -25.04
N ALA A 665 24.44 17.47 -24.42
CA ALA A 665 24.36 18.09 -23.11
C ALA A 665 23.39 19.29 -23.11
N GLY A 666 23.49 20.17 -24.10
CA GLY A 666 22.58 21.31 -24.26
C GLY A 666 21.13 20.91 -24.55
N GLY A 667 20.90 19.82 -25.29
CA GLY A 667 19.57 19.27 -25.51
C GLY A 667 18.92 18.77 -24.23
N VAL A 668 19.67 18.01 -23.41
CA VAL A 668 19.23 17.58 -22.07
C VAL A 668 19.02 18.77 -21.14
N ALA A 669 19.89 19.79 -21.19
CA ALA A 669 19.70 21.01 -20.41
C ALA A 669 18.37 21.69 -20.74
N ALA A 670 18.02 21.81 -22.02
CA ALA A 670 16.73 22.35 -22.44
C ALA A 670 15.54 21.48 -21.96
N GLU A 671 15.67 20.15 -22.01
CA GLU A 671 14.66 19.23 -21.47
C GLU A 671 14.45 19.47 -19.96
N VAL A 672 15.51 19.55 -19.17
CA VAL A 672 15.42 19.80 -17.72
C VAL A 672 14.82 21.17 -17.41
N THR A 673 15.25 22.22 -18.12
CA THR A 673 14.68 23.56 -17.97
C THR A 673 13.18 23.54 -18.20
N GLN A 674 12.72 22.95 -19.31
CA GLN A 674 11.29 22.83 -19.60
C GLN A 674 10.55 21.99 -18.56
N LEU A 675 11.12 20.87 -18.12
CA LEU A 675 10.54 20.00 -17.08
C LEU A 675 10.30 20.79 -15.80
N LEU A 676 11.30 21.51 -15.32
CA LEU A 676 11.24 22.29 -14.09
C LEU A 676 10.36 23.54 -14.23
N GLU A 677 10.38 24.23 -15.36
CA GLU A 677 9.47 25.37 -15.63
C GLU A 677 8.00 24.94 -15.57
N ASN A 678 7.69 23.71 -16.00
CA ASN A 678 6.35 23.12 -15.94
C ASN A 678 5.96 22.56 -14.56
N VAL A 679 6.82 22.65 -13.54
CA VAL A 679 6.46 22.31 -12.16
C VAL A 679 5.61 23.42 -11.54
N VAL A 680 4.45 23.05 -11.02
CA VAL A 680 3.48 23.94 -10.39
C VAL A 680 3.26 23.43 -8.98
N TRP A 681 3.17 24.35 -8.02
CA TRP A 681 3.05 24.00 -6.62
C TRP A 681 1.85 24.70 -5.99
N LEU A 682 0.94 23.88 -5.45
CA LEU A 682 -0.20 24.26 -4.65
C LEU A 682 0.09 23.87 -3.20
N GLY A 683 0.62 24.80 -2.42
CA GLY A 683 0.96 24.62 -1.01
C GLY A 683 -0.26 24.32 -0.11
N PRO A 684 -0.05 23.96 1.17
CA PRO A 684 -1.10 23.46 2.07
C PRO A 684 -2.17 24.50 2.38
N LEU A 685 -1.81 25.79 2.37
CA LEU A 685 -2.73 26.90 2.49
C LEU A 685 -2.74 27.69 1.18
N ARG A 686 -3.90 27.70 0.52
CA ARG A 686 -4.12 28.47 -0.69
C ARG A 686 -4.45 29.91 -0.32
N SER A 687 -4.15 30.83 -1.23
CA SER A 687 -4.43 32.25 -1.09
C SER A 687 -5.88 32.51 -0.71
N VAL A 688 -6.09 33.38 0.29
CA VAL A 688 -7.44 33.72 0.77
C VAL A 688 -8.17 34.44 -0.36
N PRO A 689 -9.36 33.96 -0.77
CA PRO A 689 -10.11 34.60 -1.84
C PRO A 689 -10.48 36.04 -1.48
N GLN A 690 -10.32 36.93 -2.44
CA GLN A 690 -10.77 38.31 -2.36
C GLN A 690 -12.18 38.44 -2.94
N ARG A 691 -12.89 39.49 -2.56
CA ARG A 691 -14.21 39.82 -3.15
C ARG A 691 -14.09 40.43 -4.55
N VAL A 692 -12.99 41.16 -4.80
CA VAL A 692 -12.67 41.81 -6.06
C VAL A 692 -11.18 41.65 -6.31
N TYR A 693 -10.80 41.43 -7.57
CA TYR A 693 -9.43 41.18 -8.02
C TYR A 693 -9.04 42.27 -9.03
N ASP A 694 -7.81 42.76 -8.91
CA ASP A 694 -7.22 43.75 -9.81
C ASP A 694 -6.41 43.06 -10.91
N ARG A 695 -6.78 43.29 -12.18
CA ARG A 695 -6.06 42.75 -13.34
C ARG A 695 -4.65 43.33 -13.49
N ALA A 696 -4.37 44.53 -12.97
CA ALA A 696 -3.06 45.17 -13.07
C ALA A 696 -1.98 44.49 -12.19
N ASP A 697 -2.40 43.85 -11.10
CA ASP A 697 -1.53 43.11 -10.16
C ASP A 697 -1.35 41.63 -10.54
N ALA A 698 -1.97 41.18 -11.64
CA ALA A 698 -1.95 39.79 -12.08
C ALA A 698 -0.54 39.37 -12.50
N SER A 699 0.05 38.39 -11.81
CA SER A 699 1.25 37.74 -12.28
C SER A 699 0.89 36.73 -13.38
N SER A 700 1.79 36.46 -14.32
CA SER A 700 1.55 35.43 -15.36
C SER A 700 1.59 34.00 -14.82
N ALA A 701 1.75 33.79 -13.52
CA ALA A 701 1.94 32.48 -12.91
C ALA A 701 0.88 32.21 -11.83
N THR A 702 -0.15 31.46 -12.18
CA THR A 702 -1.05 30.85 -11.19
C THR A 702 -0.27 29.77 -10.44
N GLY A 703 -0.33 29.78 -9.11
CA GLY A 703 0.34 28.76 -8.29
C GLY A 703 -0.27 28.59 -6.91
N ASP A 704 -0.62 29.69 -6.22
CA ASP A 704 -1.20 29.66 -4.87
C ASP A 704 -2.73 29.89 -4.84
N GLY A 705 -3.35 30.15 -5.98
CA GLY A 705 -4.77 30.47 -6.13
C GLY A 705 -5.13 31.96 -6.21
N ARG A 706 -4.15 32.88 -6.07
CA ARG A 706 -4.40 34.35 -6.08
C ARG A 706 -4.99 34.86 -7.39
N ASP A 707 -4.52 34.33 -8.51
CA ASP A 707 -4.86 34.83 -9.86
C ASP A 707 -6.01 34.04 -10.52
N VAL A 708 -6.68 33.15 -9.77
CA VAL A 708 -7.78 32.29 -10.27
C VAL A 708 -8.93 33.09 -10.88
N ALA A 709 -9.33 34.18 -10.25
CA ALA A 709 -10.43 35.01 -10.72
C ALA A 709 -10.13 35.67 -12.08
N ILE A 710 -8.92 36.21 -12.24
CA ILE A 710 -8.47 36.85 -13.46
C ILE A 710 -8.33 35.82 -14.57
N TYR A 711 -7.75 34.65 -14.26
CA TYR A 711 -7.63 33.56 -15.23
C TYR A 711 -9.00 33.10 -15.75
N LEU A 712 -9.97 32.88 -14.88
CA LEU A 712 -11.32 32.44 -15.26
C LEU A 712 -12.07 33.49 -16.09
N PHE A 713 -11.86 34.78 -15.81
CA PHE A 713 -12.41 35.88 -16.62
C PHE A 713 -11.92 35.83 -18.06
N ASP A 714 -10.62 35.58 -18.26
CA ASP A 714 -10.03 35.49 -19.60
C ASP A 714 -10.33 34.15 -20.31
N HIS A 715 -10.83 33.13 -19.60
CA HIS A 715 -11.02 31.76 -20.11
C HIS A 715 -12.42 31.19 -19.81
N ALA A 716 -13.45 31.72 -20.48
CA ALA A 716 -14.84 31.30 -20.30
C ALA A 716 -15.10 29.79 -20.50
N THR A 717 -14.31 29.10 -21.34
CA THR A 717 -14.41 27.64 -21.51
C THR A 717 -14.01 26.86 -20.27
N VAL A 718 -13.07 27.39 -19.47
CA VAL A 718 -12.64 26.79 -18.20
C VAL A 718 -13.72 26.98 -17.14
N VAL A 719 -14.41 28.13 -17.10
CA VAL A 719 -15.58 28.35 -16.21
C VAL A 719 -16.65 27.27 -16.40
N THR A 720 -16.91 26.87 -17.64
CA THR A 720 -17.86 25.78 -17.94
C THR A 720 -17.40 24.46 -17.33
N GLN A 721 -16.13 24.10 -17.51
CA GLN A 721 -15.56 22.85 -16.97
C GLN A 721 -15.50 22.86 -15.44
N VAL A 722 -15.16 24.00 -14.83
CA VAL A 722 -15.16 24.20 -13.39
C VAL A 722 -16.56 23.95 -12.84
N ASN A 723 -17.60 24.52 -13.45
CA ASN A 723 -18.99 24.28 -13.05
C ASN A 723 -19.42 22.81 -13.15
N GLU A 724 -19.01 22.11 -14.23
CA GLU A 724 -19.25 20.67 -14.34
C GLU A 724 -18.59 19.89 -13.20
N TRP A 725 -17.36 20.26 -12.84
CA TRP A 725 -16.64 19.62 -11.74
C TRP A 725 -17.20 19.97 -10.37
N LEU A 726 -17.59 21.22 -10.11
CA LEU A 726 -18.30 21.59 -8.88
C LEU A 726 -19.55 20.72 -8.70
N LYS A 727 -20.31 20.49 -9.77
CA LYS A 727 -21.46 19.58 -9.76
C LYS A 727 -21.08 18.12 -9.48
N ARG A 728 -20.01 17.59 -10.10
CA ARG A 728 -19.51 16.21 -9.86
C ARG A 728 -18.95 16.01 -8.46
N LEU A 729 -18.31 17.04 -7.92
CA LEU A 729 -17.86 17.11 -6.54
C LEU A 729 -19.03 17.30 -5.57
N GLU A 730 -20.24 17.55 -6.05
CA GLU A 730 -21.44 17.84 -5.24
C GLU A 730 -21.29 19.10 -4.37
N VAL A 731 -20.51 20.05 -4.87
CA VAL A 731 -20.39 21.40 -4.32
C VAL A 731 -21.61 22.19 -4.80
N PRO A 732 -22.48 22.70 -3.91
CA PRO A 732 -23.79 23.25 -4.26
C PRO A 732 -23.70 24.69 -4.79
N TYR A 733 -22.67 25.02 -5.58
CA TYR A 733 -22.44 26.35 -6.14
C TYR A 733 -22.21 26.29 -7.64
N SER A 734 -22.78 27.24 -8.37
CA SER A 734 -22.36 27.57 -9.74
C SER A 734 -21.52 28.83 -9.73
N LEU A 735 -20.40 28.81 -10.45
CA LEU A 735 -19.44 29.89 -10.57
C LEU A 735 -19.71 30.70 -11.84
N ASP A 736 -19.69 32.01 -11.69
CA ASP A 736 -19.62 32.99 -12.77
C ASP A 736 -18.52 34.02 -12.47
N VAL A 737 -18.02 34.69 -13.50
CA VAL A 737 -17.01 35.74 -13.36
C VAL A 737 -17.49 37.00 -14.03
N ILE A 738 -17.66 38.06 -13.23
CA ILE A 738 -18.30 39.30 -13.66
C ILE A 738 -17.31 40.47 -13.61
N PRO A 739 -17.34 41.38 -14.61
CA PRO A 739 -16.62 42.64 -14.53
C PRO A 739 -17.29 43.58 -13.53
N VAL A 740 -16.51 44.21 -12.67
CA VAL A 740 -17.02 45.17 -11.68
C VAL A 740 -17.02 46.56 -12.30
N ASN A 741 -18.11 46.92 -12.97
CA ASN A 741 -18.33 48.27 -13.48
C ASN A 741 -18.80 49.19 -12.34
N ALA A 742 -17.90 50.00 -11.80
CA ALA A 742 -18.25 51.01 -10.80
C ALA A 742 -19.09 52.13 -11.44
N GLY A 743 -20.41 52.09 -11.28
CA GLY A 743 -21.28 53.22 -11.59
C GLY A 743 -20.84 54.50 -10.85
N ASN A 744 -20.94 55.65 -11.55
CA ASN A 744 -20.46 56.99 -11.16
C ASN A 744 -18.96 57.15 -10.87
N ALA A 745 -18.12 56.13 -11.07
CA ALA A 745 -16.66 56.27 -11.02
C ALA A 745 -16.07 56.29 -12.43
N ALA A 746 -16.33 57.36 -13.19
CA ALA A 746 -15.70 57.61 -14.49
C ALA A 746 -14.18 57.89 -14.41
N HIS A 747 -13.55 57.65 -13.25
CA HIS A 747 -12.16 57.98 -12.94
C HIS A 747 -11.37 56.81 -12.34
N LEU A 748 -11.98 55.63 -12.14
CA LEU A 748 -11.22 54.42 -11.80
C LEU A 748 -10.59 53.87 -13.10
N VAL A 749 -9.26 53.96 -13.19
CA VAL A 749 -8.46 53.37 -14.27
C VAL A 749 -8.03 51.98 -13.79
N GLY A 750 -8.75 50.93 -14.19
CA GLY A 750 -8.41 49.52 -13.88
C GLY A 750 -9.54 48.53 -14.18
N ASP A 751 -9.19 47.35 -14.71
CA ASP A 751 -10.14 46.26 -14.99
C ASP A 751 -10.35 45.41 -13.72
N LEU A 752 -11.43 45.68 -12.98
CA LEU A 752 -11.79 44.94 -11.78
C LEU A 752 -12.67 43.73 -12.10
N VAL A 753 -12.35 42.59 -11.50
CA VAL A 753 -13.04 41.31 -11.72
C VAL A 753 -13.54 40.75 -10.40
N ALA A 754 -14.74 40.16 -10.38
CA ALA A 754 -15.27 39.44 -9.22
C ALA A 754 -15.74 38.02 -9.61
N VAL A 755 -15.46 37.05 -8.75
CA VAL A 755 -16.04 35.70 -8.85
C VAL A 755 -17.35 35.69 -8.08
N SER A 756 -18.44 35.35 -8.75
CA SER A 756 -19.75 35.15 -8.16
C SER A 756 -20.04 33.65 -8.04
N LEU A 757 -20.46 33.21 -6.87
CA LEU A 757 -20.95 31.86 -6.61
C LEU A 757 -22.44 31.94 -6.31
N THR A 758 -23.27 31.26 -7.09
CA THR A 758 -24.71 31.13 -6.82
C THR A 758 -24.98 29.83 -6.09
N ASP A 759 -25.52 29.88 -4.88
CA ASP A 759 -25.89 28.69 -4.11
C ASP A 759 -27.13 28.03 -4.72
N SER A 760 -26.95 26.83 -5.27
CA SER A 760 -28.02 26.06 -5.92
C SER A 760 -29.19 25.67 -4.99
N ARG A 761 -29.03 25.78 -3.67
CA ARG A 761 -30.06 25.43 -2.67
C ARG A 761 -30.96 26.61 -2.33
N SER A 762 -30.40 27.83 -2.35
CA SER A 762 -31.07 29.05 -1.85
C SER A 762 -31.20 30.15 -2.91
N ASP A 763 -30.55 29.98 -4.07
CA ASP A 763 -30.45 30.98 -5.14
C ASP A 763 -29.78 32.29 -4.71
N VAL A 764 -28.97 32.23 -3.64
CA VAL A 764 -28.25 33.39 -3.12
C VAL A 764 -26.89 33.51 -3.80
N ASN A 765 -26.58 34.70 -4.30
CA ASN A 765 -25.27 35.05 -4.84
C ASN A 765 -24.33 35.48 -3.71
N VAL A 766 -23.15 34.88 -3.70
CA VAL A 766 -22.08 35.12 -2.72
C VAL A 766 -20.73 35.16 -3.43
N THR A 767 -19.68 35.64 -2.77
CA THR A 767 -18.31 35.54 -3.30
C THR A 767 -17.60 34.33 -2.70
N PRO A 768 -16.48 33.85 -3.27
CA PRO A 768 -15.66 32.82 -2.63
C PRO A 768 -15.14 33.20 -1.23
N ALA A 769 -15.14 34.50 -0.88
CA ALA A 769 -14.82 34.98 0.47
C ALA A 769 -15.95 34.78 1.50
N ASP A 770 -17.17 34.49 1.03
CA ASP A 770 -18.38 34.36 1.85
C ASP A 770 -18.80 32.89 2.08
N VAL A 771 -18.13 31.92 1.44
CA VAL A 771 -18.42 30.48 1.55
C VAL A 771 -17.53 29.78 2.58
N GLY A 772 -17.94 28.57 2.99
CA GLY A 772 -17.18 27.76 3.93
C GLY A 772 -15.75 27.46 3.46
N PHE A 773 -14.81 27.48 4.41
CA PHE A 773 -13.37 27.42 4.17
C PHE A 773 -12.91 26.25 3.27
N GLY A 774 -13.55 25.08 3.34
CA GLY A 774 -13.20 23.96 2.46
C GLY A 774 -13.46 24.23 0.97
N ILE A 775 -14.54 24.93 0.63
CA ILE A 775 -14.93 25.19 -0.76
C ILE A 775 -13.97 26.18 -1.42
N SER A 776 -13.54 27.21 -0.68
CA SER A 776 -12.57 28.18 -1.16
C SER A 776 -11.17 27.60 -1.36
N GLN A 777 -10.79 26.54 -0.64
CA GLN A 777 -9.51 25.85 -0.81
C GLN A 777 -9.50 24.86 -2.00
N VAL A 778 -10.67 24.31 -2.38
CA VAL A 778 -10.79 23.39 -3.52
C VAL A 778 -10.78 24.12 -4.86
N LEU A 779 -11.37 25.31 -4.94
CA LEU A 779 -11.50 26.03 -6.21
C LEU A 779 -10.15 26.26 -6.91
N PRO A 780 -9.08 26.71 -6.24
CA PRO A 780 -7.75 26.79 -6.84
C PRO A 780 -7.26 25.46 -7.40
N ILE A 781 -7.47 24.35 -6.68
CA ILE A 781 -7.06 23.01 -7.14
C ILE A 781 -7.82 22.64 -8.42
N VAL A 782 -9.15 22.85 -8.45
CA VAL A 782 -9.99 22.56 -9.61
C VAL A 782 -9.57 23.37 -10.82
N VAL A 783 -9.39 24.68 -10.64
CA VAL A 783 -9.00 25.59 -11.73
C VAL A 783 -7.62 25.23 -12.24
N GLU A 784 -6.64 25.00 -11.35
CA GLU A 784 -5.27 24.72 -11.76
C GLU A 784 -5.16 23.40 -12.55
N LEU A 785 -5.87 22.37 -12.11
CA LEU A 785 -5.86 21.05 -12.76
C LEU A 785 -6.56 21.07 -14.13
N LEU A 786 -7.61 21.87 -14.30
CA LEU A 786 -8.36 21.97 -15.56
C LEU A 786 -7.70 22.92 -16.57
N SER A 787 -7.00 23.94 -16.08
CA SER A 787 -6.33 24.96 -16.90
C SER A 787 -5.03 24.44 -17.53
N ARG A 788 -4.42 23.41 -16.93
CA ARG A 788 -3.10 22.93 -17.31
C ARG A 788 -3.13 21.64 -18.11
N ARG A 789 -2.12 21.52 -18.98
CA ARG A 789 -1.81 20.31 -19.75
C ARG A 789 -0.30 20.11 -19.70
N ASN A 790 0.15 18.85 -19.67
CA ASN A 790 1.57 18.49 -19.64
C ASN A 790 2.37 19.19 -18.53
N SER A 791 1.76 19.43 -17.37
CA SER A 791 2.41 20.04 -16.20
C SER A 791 2.65 19.02 -15.09
N ILE A 792 3.68 19.25 -14.27
CA ILE A 792 3.90 18.50 -13.02
C ILE A 792 3.25 19.33 -11.92
N VAL A 793 2.07 18.94 -11.45
CA VAL A 793 1.34 19.66 -10.42
C VAL A 793 1.56 18.96 -9.08
N VAL A 794 2.23 19.68 -8.18
CA VAL A 794 2.51 19.24 -6.82
C VAL A 794 1.49 19.87 -5.88
N ILE A 795 0.79 19.05 -5.11
CA ILE A 795 -0.32 19.49 -4.26
C ILE A 795 -0.09 19.01 -2.84
N GLU A 796 0.00 19.92 -1.90
CA GLU A 796 0.13 19.59 -0.48
C GLU A 796 -1.23 19.64 0.22
N GLN A 797 -1.59 18.56 0.91
CA GLN A 797 -2.78 18.43 1.75
C GLN A 797 -4.06 18.93 1.05
N PRO A 798 -4.43 18.38 -0.12
CA PRO A 798 -5.63 18.79 -0.85
C PRO A 798 -6.94 18.54 -0.07
N GLU A 799 -6.92 17.68 0.94
CA GLU A 799 -8.06 17.32 1.78
C GLU A 799 -8.37 18.29 2.91
N THR A 800 -7.48 19.23 3.21
CA THR A 800 -7.58 20.09 4.40
C THR A 800 -8.89 20.88 4.39
N HIS A 801 -9.65 20.78 5.48
CA HIS A 801 -11.01 21.34 5.66
C HIS A 801 -12.09 20.83 4.71
N LEU A 802 -11.89 19.69 4.05
CA LEU A 802 -12.91 19.01 3.25
C LEU A 802 -13.59 17.89 3.99
N HIS A 803 -14.89 17.77 3.77
CA HIS A 803 -15.66 16.62 4.21
C HIS A 803 -15.13 15.32 3.55
N PRO A 804 -15.01 14.19 4.27
CA PRO A 804 -14.61 12.88 3.74
C PRO A 804 -15.12 12.51 2.34
N ARG A 805 -16.42 12.70 2.11
CA ARG A 805 -17.06 12.46 0.81
C ARG A 805 -16.47 13.31 -0.31
N LEU A 806 -16.16 14.58 -0.06
CA LEU A 806 -15.53 15.47 -1.04
C LEU A 806 -14.08 15.06 -1.30
N GLN A 807 -13.34 14.61 -0.29
CA GLN A 807 -11.97 14.10 -0.46
C GLN A 807 -11.95 12.92 -1.43
N ALA A 808 -12.88 11.96 -1.27
CA ALA A 808 -13.02 10.84 -2.20
C ALA A 808 -13.38 11.30 -3.62
N ARG A 809 -14.21 12.34 -3.80
CA ARG A 809 -14.53 12.88 -5.13
C ARG A 809 -13.37 13.66 -5.75
N LEU A 810 -12.57 14.32 -4.93
CA LEU A 810 -11.37 15.02 -5.37
C LEU A 810 -10.35 14.05 -5.99
N ALA A 811 -10.23 12.83 -5.47
CA ALA A 811 -9.44 11.77 -6.12
C ALA A 811 -9.88 11.49 -7.56
N ASP A 812 -11.18 11.56 -7.88
CA ASP A 812 -11.65 11.38 -9.26
C ASP A 812 -11.13 12.50 -10.18
N LEU A 813 -11.08 13.75 -9.70
CA LEU A 813 -10.51 14.87 -10.45
C LEU A 813 -9.01 14.69 -10.69
N LEU A 814 -8.27 14.30 -9.65
CA LEU A 814 -6.84 14.01 -9.76
C LEU A 814 -6.61 12.92 -10.83
N ILE A 815 -7.36 11.82 -10.76
CA ILE A 815 -7.26 10.73 -11.75
C ILE A 815 -7.60 11.22 -13.15
N ASP A 816 -8.72 11.91 -13.35
CA ASP A 816 -9.19 12.32 -14.69
C ASP A 816 -8.19 13.24 -15.39
N THR A 817 -7.47 14.10 -14.66
CA THR A 817 -6.48 15.01 -15.24
C THR A 817 -5.16 14.35 -15.60
N THR A 818 -4.83 13.21 -14.98
CA THR A 818 -3.69 12.37 -15.41
C THR A 818 -3.98 11.58 -16.68
N ARG A 819 -5.26 11.32 -16.99
CA ARG A 819 -5.69 10.38 -18.04
C ARG A 819 -5.90 10.99 -19.43
N GLN A 820 -5.60 12.27 -19.64
CA GLN A 820 -5.84 12.97 -20.93
C GLN A 820 -4.84 12.60 -22.06
N GLY A 821 -4.36 11.35 -22.10
CA GLY A 821 -3.41 10.88 -23.10
C GLY A 821 -2.08 11.66 -23.08
N ARG A 822 -1.60 12.10 -24.26
CA ARG A 822 -0.34 12.87 -24.41
C ARG A 822 -0.38 14.31 -23.87
N GLN A 823 -1.50 14.70 -23.25
CA GLN A 823 -1.72 16.03 -22.67
C GLN A 823 -2.03 15.99 -21.16
N GLY A 824 -2.01 14.80 -20.56
CA GLY A 824 -2.29 14.63 -19.13
C GLY A 824 -1.24 15.31 -18.23
N ASN A 825 -1.69 15.75 -17.06
CA ASN A 825 -0.79 16.27 -16.04
C ASN A 825 -0.16 15.11 -15.26
N GLN A 826 1.03 15.33 -14.70
CA GLN A 826 1.59 14.46 -13.66
C GLN A 826 1.32 15.08 -12.31
N LEU A 827 0.81 14.30 -11.37
CA LEU A 827 0.42 14.78 -10.05
C LEU A 827 1.31 14.15 -8.97
N ILE A 828 1.82 14.99 -8.07
CA ILE A 828 2.51 14.57 -6.85
C ILE A 828 1.73 15.15 -5.68
N VAL A 829 1.07 14.31 -4.90
CA VAL A 829 0.11 14.73 -3.89
C VAL A 829 0.58 14.27 -2.52
N GLU A 830 1.00 15.22 -1.67
CA GLU A 830 1.24 14.94 -0.25
C GLU A 830 -0.11 14.95 0.48
N THR A 831 -0.48 13.86 1.13
CA THR A 831 -1.80 13.71 1.75
C THR A 831 -1.78 12.81 2.98
N HIS A 832 -2.74 13.05 3.86
CA HIS A 832 -3.09 12.23 5.01
C HIS A 832 -4.51 11.64 4.87
N SER A 833 -5.14 11.80 3.71
CA SER A 833 -6.51 11.36 3.49
C SER A 833 -6.60 9.87 3.22
N GLU A 834 -7.24 9.13 4.15
CA GLU A 834 -7.69 7.75 3.92
C GLU A 834 -8.68 7.69 2.73
N HIS A 835 -9.53 8.71 2.58
CA HIS A 835 -10.57 8.73 1.56
C HIS A 835 -10.03 8.89 0.13
N LEU A 836 -8.91 9.60 -0.05
CA LEU A 836 -8.22 9.69 -1.34
C LEU A 836 -7.71 8.32 -1.78
N ILE A 837 -6.97 7.61 -0.91
CA ILE A 837 -6.43 6.30 -1.28
C ILE A 837 -7.54 5.27 -1.47
N LEU A 838 -8.55 5.22 -0.60
CA LEU A 838 -9.70 4.32 -0.76
C LEU A 838 -10.43 4.56 -2.09
N ARG A 839 -10.50 5.82 -2.57
CA ARG A 839 -11.06 6.11 -3.89
C ARG A 839 -10.17 5.57 -5.01
N VAL A 840 -8.86 5.79 -4.93
CA VAL A 840 -7.89 5.29 -5.92
C VAL A 840 -7.98 3.76 -6.02
N GLN A 841 -7.93 3.05 -4.88
CA GLN A 841 -8.09 1.60 -4.81
C GLN A 841 -9.42 1.15 -5.43
N ARG A 842 -10.51 1.87 -5.15
CA ARG A 842 -11.81 1.62 -5.79
C ARG A 842 -11.76 1.79 -7.31
N ARG A 843 -11.10 2.82 -7.84
CA ARG A 843 -11.00 3.04 -9.30
C ARG A 843 -10.18 1.97 -10.01
N ILE A 844 -9.16 1.44 -9.33
CA ILE A 844 -8.41 0.27 -9.80
C ILE A 844 -9.32 -0.96 -9.85
N ARG A 845 -10.03 -1.26 -8.75
CA ARG A 845 -10.98 -2.38 -8.68
C ARG A 845 -12.10 -2.33 -9.73
N GLU A 846 -12.54 -1.13 -10.08
CA GLU A 846 -13.55 -0.87 -11.13
C GLU A 846 -12.97 -1.00 -12.56
N GLY A 847 -11.66 -1.21 -12.72
CA GLY A 847 -10.97 -1.27 -14.01
C GLY A 847 -10.81 0.08 -14.70
N SER A 848 -11.06 1.18 -13.97
CA SER A 848 -11.04 2.54 -14.50
C SER A 848 -9.68 3.24 -14.33
N LEU A 849 -8.77 2.66 -13.54
CA LEU A 849 -7.41 3.16 -13.30
C LEU A 849 -6.45 1.98 -13.31
N ASP A 850 -5.36 2.10 -14.06
CA ASP A 850 -4.32 1.08 -14.09
C ASP A 850 -3.39 1.22 -12.86
N PRO A 851 -3.07 0.15 -12.11
CA PRO A 851 -2.19 0.22 -10.96
C PRO A 851 -0.82 0.83 -11.27
N SER A 852 -0.26 0.58 -12.46
CA SER A 852 1.05 1.12 -12.89
C SER A 852 1.04 2.63 -13.09
N SER A 853 -0.14 3.25 -13.20
CA SER A 853 -0.31 4.70 -13.28
C SER A 853 -0.30 5.38 -11.91
N VAL A 854 -0.21 4.61 -10.82
CA VAL A 854 -0.24 5.08 -9.44
C VAL A 854 1.05 4.69 -8.73
N SER A 855 1.66 5.63 -8.01
CA SER A 855 2.73 5.37 -7.05
C SER A 855 2.25 5.82 -5.68
N VAL A 856 2.31 4.93 -4.70
CA VAL A 856 2.05 5.27 -3.30
C VAL A 856 3.36 5.14 -2.55
N VAL A 857 3.77 6.21 -1.88
CA VAL A 857 5.05 6.26 -1.17
C VAL A 857 4.79 6.66 0.26
N TYR A 858 5.28 5.86 1.21
CA TYR A 858 5.29 6.18 2.62
C TYR A 858 6.67 6.70 3.03
N VAL A 859 6.70 7.88 3.65
CA VAL A 859 7.92 8.55 4.12
C VAL A 859 7.95 8.52 5.65
N ASP A 860 9.04 8.01 6.20
CA ASP A 860 9.24 7.90 7.64
C ASP A 860 10.65 8.33 8.06
N GLN A 861 10.97 8.24 9.35
CA GLN A 861 12.31 8.45 9.89
C GLN A 861 12.78 7.24 10.69
N SER A 862 14.05 6.89 10.48
CA SER A 862 14.73 5.93 11.34
C SER A 862 14.89 6.49 12.77
N PRO A 863 15.15 5.65 13.78
CA PRO A 863 15.46 6.12 15.14
C PRO A 863 16.63 7.12 15.21
N GLU A 864 17.55 7.06 14.24
CA GLU A 864 18.69 7.96 14.10
C GLU A 864 18.35 9.28 13.37
N GLY A 865 17.11 9.45 12.92
CA GLY A 865 16.60 10.64 12.24
C GLY A 865 16.93 10.73 10.75
N ASP A 866 17.31 9.62 10.10
CA ASP A 866 17.44 9.55 8.63
C ASP A 866 16.09 9.22 7.99
N THR A 867 15.72 9.90 6.91
CA THR A 867 14.48 9.62 6.19
C THR A 867 14.51 8.23 5.55
N THR A 868 13.47 7.44 5.78
CA THR A 868 13.23 6.16 5.10
C THR A 868 12.05 6.29 4.15
N ILE A 869 12.15 5.65 2.99
CA ILE A 869 11.11 5.66 1.96
C ILE A 869 10.68 4.23 1.69
N LYS A 870 9.38 3.97 1.83
CA LYS A 870 8.77 2.67 1.52
C LYS A 870 7.72 2.85 0.42
N PRO A 871 7.99 2.40 -0.82
CA PRO A 871 6.94 2.26 -1.83
C PRO A 871 5.90 1.24 -1.37
N LEU A 872 4.63 1.56 -1.52
CA LEU A 872 3.51 0.65 -1.23
C LEU A 872 2.88 0.23 -2.55
N ARG A 873 3.05 -1.04 -2.92
CA ARG A 873 2.59 -1.60 -4.19
C ARG A 873 1.10 -1.91 -4.15
N LEU A 874 0.43 -1.66 -5.27
CA LEU A 874 -0.98 -1.97 -5.49
C LEU A 874 -1.10 -3.09 -6.53
N ASP A 875 -2.03 -4.02 -6.30
CA ASP A 875 -2.39 -5.07 -7.26
C ASP A 875 -3.47 -4.61 -8.27
N GLU A 876 -3.90 -5.51 -9.15
CA GLU A 876 -4.95 -5.27 -10.15
C GLU A 876 -6.35 -5.02 -9.54
N GLN A 877 -6.55 -5.28 -8.26
CA GLN A 877 -7.80 -5.08 -7.52
C GLN A 877 -7.74 -3.83 -6.65
N GLY A 878 -6.59 -3.15 -6.63
CA GLY A 878 -6.33 -1.98 -5.83
C GLY A 878 -6.08 -2.32 -4.37
N GLU A 879 -5.75 -3.56 -4.01
CA GLU A 879 -5.27 -3.89 -2.67
C GLU A 879 -3.77 -3.63 -2.55
N PHE A 880 -3.33 -3.31 -1.33
CA PHE A 880 -1.90 -3.13 -1.05
C PHE A 880 -1.23 -4.49 -0.86
N LEU A 881 -0.12 -4.71 -1.57
CA LEU A 881 0.76 -5.87 -1.38
C LEU A 881 1.70 -5.69 -0.17
N ASP A 882 1.89 -4.44 0.25
CA ASP A 882 2.82 -4.05 1.31
C ASP A 882 2.06 -3.44 2.50
N GLU A 883 2.49 -3.77 3.72
CA GLU A 883 1.91 -3.22 4.94
C GLU A 883 2.22 -1.72 5.10
N TRP A 884 1.25 -0.97 5.63
CA TRP A 884 1.43 0.43 6.03
C TRP A 884 2.31 0.50 7.28
N PRO A 885 3.45 1.22 7.26
CA PRO A 885 4.29 1.37 8.44
C PRO A 885 3.52 1.99 9.62
N HIS A 886 3.83 1.50 10.83
CA HIS A 886 3.27 1.99 12.11
C HIS A 886 1.75 1.95 12.25
N GLY A 887 1.04 1.20 11.41
CA GLY A 887 -0.41 1.14 11.50
C GLY A 887 -1.05 2.50 11.26
N PHE A 888 -0.67 3.20 10.18
CA PHE A 888 -1.20 4.53 9.83
C PHE A 888 -2.74 4.63 9.82
N PHE A 889 -3.45 3.50 9.63
CA PHE A 889 -4.91 3.41 9.76
C PHE A 889 -5.39 2.72 11.05
N ASP A 890 -4.48 2.16 11.83
CA ASP A 890 -4.74 1.46 13.09
C ASP A 890 -4.94 2.43 14.25
N GLU A 891 -4.42 3.66 14.21
CA GLU A 891 -4.76 4.73 15.17
C GLU A 891 -6.27 4.94 15.28
N ARG A 892 -7.01 4.77 14.17
CA ARG A 892 -8.47 4.81 14.19
C ARG A 892 -9.09 3.68 15.01
N LEU A 893 -8.48 2.49 14.97
CA LEU A 893 -8.88 1.37 15.81
C LEU A 893 -8.53 1.68 17.27
N ASP A 894 -7.32 2.18 17.55
CA ASP A 894 -6.92 2.57 18.90
C ASP A 894 -7.80 3.69 19.48
N GLU A 895 -8.25 4.67 18.68
CA GLU A 895 -9.19 5.71 19.09
C GLU A 895 -10.63 5.19 19.25
N LEU A 896 -11.06 4.23 18.40
CA LEU A 896 -12.38 3.60 18.52
C LEU A 896 -12.48 2.67 19.73
N PHE A 897 -11.37 2.06 20.13
CA PHE A 897 -11.30 1.09 21.22
C PHE A 897 -10.68 1.66 22.50
N GLY A 898 -10.13 2.89 22.44
CA GLY A 898 -9.42 3.59 23.52
C GLY A 898 -7.98 3.10 23.67
N ALA A 899 -7.03 4.03 23.76
CA ALA A 899 -5.66 3.72 24.16
C ALA A 899 -5.67 3.12 25.58
N PHE A 900 -5.05 1.94 25.73
CA PHE A 900 -4.87 1.21 26.98
C PHE A 900 -4.16 2.01 28.08
#